data_AF-A0A0R0JRQ7-F1
#
_entry.id   AF-A0A0R0JRQ7-F1
#
_cell.length_a   1.000
_cell.length_b   1.000
_cell.length_c   1.000
_cell.angle_alpha   90.00
_cell.angle_beta   90.00
_cell.angle_gamma   90.00
#
_symmetry.space_group_name_H-M   'P 1'
#
loop_
_entity.id
_entity.type
_entity.pdbx_description
1 polymer ?
#
loop_
_entity_poly.entity_id
_entity_poly.type
_entity_poly.pdbx_seq_one_letter_code
_entity_poly.pdbx_strand_id
1 'polypeptide(L)'
;MESHFSTLSKQLGPVNDVRVVGITGMGGIGKSTLGRALYERISHQFNSSCYIDDVSKLYRLEGSAGVQKDLLSQSLNETNLKIWNLSYGTELAWRRLHNAKALIVLDNVEEDKQLNMFTANRKNLLRERLGRGSIVIIISRDQQILKARGADLIYQVKPLDDTDALRLFCKNAFKNNYIMSDFKTLTSHVLSHCEGHPLAIEVLGSSLFGKDVSYWGSALVSLRESKSIMDVLRISFDQLEDTHKEIFLDIACFLYDHDVIYVKEILDFRGFNPEYGLQVLVDKSLITMRRIVEMHDVLRNLGKYIVREKSPWNPWKWSRLWDFKDLNIVSLDNKATENVEAIVHEEDYDIEKDSDLEEDSDLEDYDLEEDSDLEEDSDLEDYDLEEDSDLEEDSDLEDYDLEEDSDLEDSHFLPTVRVDALSTMSNLKLLKFRYAGYEINYSGTLTKLSNELGYLTWVKYPFECLPPSFEPDKLVELILPKSNIKQLWEDRKPLPNLRHLDLSGSKNLIKMPYIGDALYLEWLDLEGCIQLEEIGLSVLSRKLTSLNLRNCKSLIKLPQFGEDLILKKLYLEGCQSLSHIDQSIGFLKNLDHLNMENCKQLKRIDPSIGLLEKLRELNLKNCKNLESLPNSILGLNSLKYLNLSGCVKLYNTELLYELRDAGQLKKIGIDGAPIHFQSTSSYSRQHKKSVSCSMPSSPIFPCMRQLDLSFCNLVEIPDAIGNMCCLEWLDLSGNNFATLPNLKKLSKLLCLKLQHCKQLKSLPELPSRIEIPTGESYFGNKTGLYIFNCPKLFDRKRCSNMAFSWMMQLYQVIHSFYRSEGVSPGSEIPKWFNNQHEGNCVSLDASHVMHDDNWIGVAFCAIFVVPHETISAMAFSKTDGYYSGFSDIPVDFYEDLDQELVLDKSDHMWLFFFDRKMFIFKFHLQPENLGRLLLKCDGRRKWKESYAEVKKYGYRWVYKGDNEQRKRKFGEIEENEGMMSEEGRKDDASSSQENTINLDLSL
;
A
#
# COMPACT_ATOMS: atom_id res chain seq x y z
N MET A 1 -1.17 -31.38 -18.41
CA MET A 1 -1.56 -31.47 -19.86
C MET A 1 -3.06 -31.65 -20.08
N GLU A 2 -3.70 -32.56 -19.35
CA GLU A 2 -5.15 -32.84 -19.47
C GLU A 2 -6.03 -31.65 -19.01
N SER A 3 -5.52 -30.87 -18.05
CA SER A 3 -6.05 -29.56 -17.64
C SER A 3 -6.14 -28.56 -18.79
N HIS A 4 -5.04 -28.32 -19.51
CA HIS A 4 -5.03 -27.43 -20.69
C HIS A 4 -5.99 -27.88 -21.78
N PHE A 5 -6.07 -29.19 -22.03
CA PHE A 5 -7.02 -29.76 -22.98
C PHE A 5 -8.48 -29.50 -22.58
N SER A 6 -8.83 -29.72 -21.30
CA SER A 6 -10.19 -29.44 -20.79
C SER A 6 -10.58 -27.98 -20.99
N THR A 7 -9.67 -27.04 -20.70
CA THR A 7 -9.91 -25.61 -20.89
C THR A 7 -10.05 -25.24 -22.37
N LEU A 8 -9.13 -25.68 -23.22
CA LEU A 8 -9.18 -25.38 -24.66
C LEU A 8 -10.42 -26.01 -25.31
N SER A 9 -10.77 -27.25 -24.94
CA SER A 9 -11.94 -27.96 -25.49
C SER A 9 -13.27 -27.30 -25.09
N LYS A 10 -13.40 -26.80 -23.86
CA LYS A 10 -14.56 -25.98 -23.43
C LYS A 10 -14.68 -24.71 -24.27
N GLN A 11 -13.56 -24.02 -24.51
CA GLN A 11 -13.54 -22.80 -25.33
C GLN A 11 -13.81 -23.09 -26.82
N LEU A 12 -13.44 -24.27 -27.31
CA LEU A 12 -13.60 -24.68 -28.70
C LEU A 12 -15.06 -24.89 -29.11
N GLY A 13 -15.98 -25.27 -28.20
CA GLY A 13 -17.46 -25.24 -28.31
C GLY A 13 -18.15 -25.72 -29.62
N PRO A 14 -19.46 -26.01 -29.64
CA PRO A 14 -20.15 -26.29 -30.90
C PRO A 14 -20.43 -24.98 -31.64
N VAL A 15 -19.56 -24.60 -32.57
CA VAL A 15 -19.73 -23.38 -33.38
C VAL A 15 -19.98 -23.72 -34.84
N ASN A 16 -21.00 -23.09 -35.41
CA ASN A 16 -21.47 -23.35 -36.78
C ASN A 16 -20.65 -22.63 -37.87
N ASP A 17 -19.59 -21.90 -37.50
CA ASP A 17 -18.72 -21.14 -38.42
C ASP A 17 -17.28 -21.66 -38.40
N VAL A 18 -16.42 -21.12 -39.28
CA VAL A 18 -14.99 -21.44 -39.32
C VAL A 18 -14.27 -20.65 -38.23
N ARG A 19 -13.54 -21.36 -37.37
CA ARG A 19 -12.84 -20.81 -36.21
C ARG A 19 -11.33 -20.88 -36.37
N VAL A 20 -10.64 -19.77 -36.11
CA VAL A 20 -9.18 -19.69 -36.04
C VAL A 20 -8.76 -19.57 -34.58
N VAL A 21 -7.95 -20.51 -34.11
CA VAL A 21 -7.42 -20.55 -32.73
C VAL A 21 -5.92 -20.37 -32.77
N GLY A 22 -5.42 -19.37 -32.05
CA GLY A 22 -4.01 -19.17 -31.80
C GLY A 22 -3.58 -19.86 -30.51
N ILE A 23 -2.48 -20.61 -30.53
CA ILE A 23 -1.81 -21.11 -29.32
C ILE A 23 -0.47 -20.39 -29.20
N THR A 24 -0.24 -19.72 -28.07
CA THR A 24 0.98 -18.94 -27.80
C THR A 24 1.50 -19.16 -26.38
N GLY A 25 2.70 -18.67 -26.10
CA GLY A 25 3.46 -18.96 -24.89
C GLY A 25 4.97 -19.04 -25.12
N MET A 26 5.70 -19.03 -24.02
CA MET A 26 7.16 -19.09 -23.96
C MET A 26 7.74 -20.32 -24.71
N GLY A 27 8.97 -20.20 -25.23
CA GLY A 27 9.68 -21.32 -25.84
C GLY A 27 9.76 -22.52 -24.89
N GLY A 28 9.53 -23.74 -25.39
CA GLY A 28 9.61 -24.95 -24.55
C GLY A 28 8.45 -25.19 -23.55
N ILE A 29 7.44 -24.31 -23.48
CA ILE A 29 6.27 -24.47 -22.60
C ILE A 29 5.29 -25.60 -23.02
N GLY A 30 5.58 -26.34 -24.10
CA GLY A 30 4.76 -27.47 -24.54
C GLY A 30 3.64 -27.13 -25.55
N LYS A 31 3.71 -25.98 -26.24
CA LYS A 31 2.71 -25.58 -27.27
C LYS A 31 2.52 -26.63 -28.38
N SER A 32 3.61 -27.08 -28.99
CA SER A 32 3.61 -28.10 -30.06
C SER A 32 3.06 -29.43 -29.54
N THR A 33 3.41 -29.81 -28.31
CA THR A 33 2.88 -31.00 -27.63
C THR A 33 1.37 -30.90 -27.43
N LEU A 34 0.87 -29.76 -26.96
CA LEU A 34 -0.56 -29.50 -26.82
C LEU A 34 -1.29 -29.53 -28.17
N GLY A 35 -0.72 -28.89 -29.19
CA GLY A 35 -1.25 -28.88 -30.55
C GLY A 35 -1.39 -30.28 -31.14
N ARG A 36 -0.34 -31.10 -31.02
CA ARG A 36 -0.33 -32.49 -31.49
C ARG A 36 -1.35 -33.34 -30.74
N ALA A 37 -1.37 -33.28 -29.41
CA ALA A 37 -2.32 -34.02 -28.59
C ALA A 37 -3.78 -33.66 -28.93
N LEU A 38 -4.04 -32.37 -29.17
CA LEU A 38 -5.36 -31.91 -29.60
C LEU A 38 -5.73 -32.48 -30.97
N TYR A 39 -4.83 -32.40 -31.95
CA TYR A 39 -5.03 -32.93 -33.30
C TYR A 39 -5.36 -34.43 -33.28
N GLU A 40 -4.58 -35.23 -32.56
CA GLU A 40 -4.80 -36.67 -32.43
C GLU A 40 -6.18 -36.98 -31.82
N ARG A 41 -6.64 -36.16 -30.88
CA ARG A 41 -7.88 -36.41 -30.13
C ARG A 41 -9.15 -35.93 -30.84
N ILE A 42 -9.08 -34.94 -31.75
CA ILE A 42 -10.27 -34.39 -32.41
C ILE A 42 -10.29 -34.55 -33.94
N SER A 43 -9.18 -34.91 -34.59
CA SER A 43 -9.09 -35.03 -36.06
C SER A 43 -10.14 -35.95 -36.68
N HIS A 44 -10.51 -37.03 -36.00
CA HIS A 44 -11.52 -37.98 -36.45
C HIS A 44 -12.94 -37.38 -36.60
N GLN A 45 -13.18 -36.17 -36.05
CA GLN A 45 -14.46 -35.46 -36.15
C GLN A 45 -14.58 -34.60 -37.42
N PHE A 46 -13.54 -34.58 -38.26
CA PHE A 46 -13.40 -33.75 -39.44
C PHE A 46 -13.25 -34.61 -40.71
N ASN A 47 -13.76 -34.12 -41.84
CA ASN A 47 -13.67 -34.80 -43.13
C ASN A 47 -12.28 -34.70 -43.75
N SER A 48 -11.53 -33.67 -43.37
CA SER A 48 -10.16 -33.41 -43.80
C SER A 48 -9.35 -32.94 -42.59
N SER A 49 -8.14 -33.46 -42.41
CA SER A 49 -7.28 -33.05 -41.32
C SER A 49 -5.82 -32.93 -41.78
N CYS A 50 -5.11 -31.93 -41.27
CA CYS A 50 -3.69 -31.73 -41.57
C CYS A 50 -2.94 -31.21 -40.34
N TYR A 51 -1.73 -31.74 -40.12
CA TYR A 51 -0.78 -31.25 -39.13
C TYR A 51 0.57 -30.99 -39.80
N ILE A 52 1.02 -29.74 -39.77
CA ILE A 52 2.35 -29.36 -40.26
C ILE A 52 3.23 -29.08 -39.05
N ASP A 53 4.22 -29.94 -38.81
CA ASP A 53 5.07 -29.94 -37.61
C ASP A 53 5.95 -28.69 -37.45
N ASP A 54 6.45 -28.13 -38.56
CA ASP A 54 7.31 -26.93 -38.51
C ASP A 54 7.17 -26.11 -39.79
N VAL A 55 6.23 -25.18 -39.77
CA VAL A 55 5.93 -24.31 -40.91
C VAL A 55 7.14 -23.45 -41.27
N SER A 56 7.86 -22.90 -40.27
CA SER A 56 9.02 -22.06 -40.53
C SER A 56 10.13 -22.81 -41.26
N LYS A 57 10.46 -24.03 -40.80
CA LYS A 57 11.47 -24.87 -41.45
C LYS A 57 11.06 -25.29 -42.85
N LEU A 58 9.82 -25.75 -43.04
CA LEU A 58 9.32 -26.17 -44.35
C LEU A 58 9.31 -25.00 -45.34
N TYR A 59 8.89 -23.81 -44.88
CA TYR A 59 8.90 -22.60 -45.69
C TYR A 59 10.31 -22.17 -46.08
N ARG A 60 11.31 -22.30 -45.20
CA ARG A 60 12.71 -21.97 -45.53
C ARG A 60 13.30 -22.93 -46.57
N LEU A 61 12.92 -24.21 -46.55
CA LEU A 61 13.44 -25.24 -47.44
C LEU A 61 12.77 -25.24 -48.82
N GLU A 62 11.44 -25.19 -48.85
CA GLU A 62 10.64 -25.41 -50.07
C GLU A 62 9.76 -24.20 -50.45
N GLY A 63 9.87 -23.10 -49.71
CA GLY A 63 9.04 -21.92 -49.90
C GLY A 63 7.56 -22.20 -49.59
N SER A 64 6.70 -21.28 -50.00
CA SER A 64 5.25 -21.40 -49.81
C SER A 64 4.63 -22.59 -50.56
N ALA A 65 5.25 -23.04 -51.66
CA ALA A 65 4.76 -24.17 -52.45
C ALA A 65 4.92 -25.52 -51.71
N GLY A 66 5.98 -25.70 -50.93
CA GLY A 66 6.17 -26.88 -50.10
C GLY A 66 5.11 -26.99 -49.00
N VAL A 67 4.80 -25.88 -48.33
CA VAL A 67 3.76 -25.87 -47.29
C VAL A 67 2.36 -26.15 -47.87
N GLN A 68 2.04 -25.61 -49.05
CA GLN A 68 0.80 -25.95 -49.76
C GLN A 68 0.72 -27.44 -50.11
N LYS A 69 1.84 -28.02 -50.55
CA LYS A 69 1.92 -29.42 -50.96
C LYS A 69 1.64 -30.34 -49.78
N ASP A 70 2.29 -30.12 -48.64
CA ASP A 70 2.07 -30.91 -47.43
C ASP A 70 0.66 -30.76 -46.87
N LEU A 71 0.10 -29.54 -46.91
CA LEU A 71 -1.27 -29.33 -46.49
C LEU A 71 -2.26 -30.13 -47.34
N LEU A 72 -2.09 -30.08 -48.67
CA LEU A 72 -3.00 -30.74 -49.60
C LEU A 72 -2.83 -32.25 -49.58
N SER A 73 -1.60 -32.76 -49.49
CA SER A 73 -1.33 -34.20 -49.43
C SER A 73 -1.95 -34.83 -48.19
N GLN A 74 -1.82 -34.20 -47.03
CA GLN A 74 -2.39 -34.69 -45.79
C GLN A 74 -3.92 -34.52 -45.75
N SER A 75 -4.43 -33.34 -46.11
CA SER A 75 -5.88 -33.06 -46.06
C SER A 75 -6.71 -33.94 -47.02
N LEU A 76 -6.09 -34.39 -48.12
CA LEU A 76 -6.72 -35.21 -49.16
C LEU A 76 -6.30 -36.68 -49.11
N ASN A 77 -5.35 -37.03 -48.25
CA ASN A 77 -4.72 -38.35 -48.20
C ASN A 77 -4.13 -38.80 -49.57
N GLU A 78 -3.51 -37.86 -50.30
CA GLU A 78 -2.93 -38.07 -51.64
C GLU A 78 -1.41 -37.82 -51.61
N THR A 79 -0.60 -38.86 -51.84
CA THR A 79 0.88 -38.78 -51.71
C THR A 79 1.61 -38.24 -52.95
N ASN A 80 0.96 -38.19 -54.13
CA ASN A 80 1.59 -37.86 -55.42
C ASN A 80 1.05 -36.56 -56.07
N LEU A 81 0.71 -35.56 -55.25
CA LEU A 81 0.25 -34.26 -55.72
C LEU A 81 1.39 -33.44 -56.36
N LYS A 82 1.23 -33.11 -57.64
CA LYS A 82 2.13 -32.19 -58.36
C LYS A 82 1.60 -30.77 -58.28
N ILE A 83 2.31 -29.90 -57.55
CA ILE A 83 2.07 -28.46 -57.51
C ILE A 83 3.13 -27.76 -58.37
N TRP A 84 2.70 -27.20 -59.49
CA TRP A 84 3.61 -26.60 -60.48
C TRP A 84 4.02 -25.16 -60.14
N ASN A 85 3.18 -24.43 -59.40
CA ASN A 85 3.42 -23.07 -58.93
C ASN A 85 2.42 -22.70 -57.81
N LEU A 86 2.66 -21.56 -57.15
CA LEU A 86 1.87 -21.08 -56.01
C LEU A 86 0.39 -20.87 -56.33
N SER A 87 0.09 -20.31 -57.50
CA SER A 87 -1.29 -20.02 -57.92
C SER A 87 -2.06 -21.31 -58.18
N TYR A 88 -1.44 -22.28 -58.83
CA TYR A 88 -2.02 -23.60 -59.06
C TYR A 88 -2.26 -24.36 -57.75
N GLY A 89 -1.28 -24.35 -56.82
CA GLY A 89 -1.46 -24.96 -55.50
C GLY A 89 -2.59 -24.31 -54.70
N THR A 90 -2.68 -22.99 -54.75
CA THR A 90 -3.78 -22.22 -54.14
C THR A 90 -5.14 -22.60 -54.76
N GLU A 91 -5.24 -22.65 -56.08
CA GLU A 91 -6.47 -23.01 -56.80
C GLU A 91 -6.89 -24.46 -56.53
N LEU A 92 -5.93 -25.37 -56.43
CA LEU A 92 -6.18 -26.76 -56.08
C LEU A 92 -6.73 -26.90 -54.66
N ALA A 93 -6.12 -26.19 -53.70
CA ALA A 93 -6.63 -26.09 -52.33
C ALA A 93 -8.04 -25.51 -52.30
N TRP A 94 -8.30 -24.45 -53.07
CA TRP A 94 -9.62 -23.85 -53.17
C TRP A 94 -10.67 -24.81 -53.71
N ARG A 95 -10.37 -25.58 -54.76
CA ARG A 95 -11.34 -26.53 -55.33
C ARG A 95 -11.61 -27.71 -54.42
N ARG A 96 -10.58 -28.22 -53.75
CA ARG A 96 -10.65 -29.48 -53.00
C ARG A 96 -11.07 -29.33 -51.53
N LEU A 97 -10.80 -28.17 -50.92
CA LEU A 97 -11.21 -27.87 -49.53
C LEU A 97 -12.49 -27.03 -49.46
N HIS A 98 -13.09 -26.70 -50.60
CA HIS A 98 -14.34 -25.92 -50.65
C HIS A 98 -15.46 -26.59 -49.86
N ASN A 99 -16.01 -25.89 -48.87
CA ASN A 99 -17.07 -26.40 -47.98
C ASN A 99 -16.70 -27.67 -47.20
N ALA A 100 -15.43 -28.08 -47.17
CA ALA A 100 -14.99 -29.22 -46.37
C ALA A 100 -14.93 -28.84 -44.89
N LYS A 101 -15.46 -29.69 -44.01
CA LYS A 101 -15.26 -29.56 -42.56
C LYS A 101 -13.85 -30.02 -42.22
N ALA A 102 -12.92 -29.09 -42.05
CA ALA A 102 -11.48 -29.39 -41.92
C ALA A 102 -10.88 -28.99 -40.56
N LEU A 103 -9.88 -29.76 -40.12
CA LEU A 103 -8.99 -29.42 -39.01
C LEU A 103 -7.58 -29.19 -39.54
N ILE A 104 -7.06 -27.97 -39.45
CA ILE A 104 -5.72 -27.62 -39.94
C ILE A 104 -4.89 -27.11 -38.76
N VAL A 105 -3.76 -27.75 -38.49
CA VAL A 105 -2.81 -27.31 -37.44
C VAL A 105 -1.49 -26.91 -38.09
N LEU A 106 -1.09 -25.66 -37.85
CA LEU A 106 0.13 -25.04 -38.35
C LEU A 106 1.06 -24.78 -37.16
N ASP A 107 2.06 -25.62 -36.97
CA ASP A 107 3.02 -25.54 -35.87
C ASP A 107 4.25 -24.71 -36.24
N ASN A 108 4.84 -24.06 -35.25
CA ASN A 108 6.02 -23.19 -35.33
C ASN A 108 5.95 -22.11 -36.45
N VAL A 109 4.90 -21.27 -36.43
CA VAL A 109 4.79 -20.11 -37.31
C VAL A 109 5.57 -18.93 -36.71
N GLU A 110 6.60 -18.46 -37.43
CA GLU A 110 7.51 -17.40 -36.96
C GLU A 110 7.32 -16.06 -37.68
N GLU A 111 6.70 -16.06 -38.87
CA GLU A 111 6.50 -14.84 -39.66
C GLU A 111 5.13 -14.81 -40.33
N ASP A 112 4.49 -13.64 -40.39
CA ASP A 112 3.17 -13.47 -41.05
C ASP A 112 3.20 -13.93 -42.52
N LYS A 113 4.31 -13.69 -43.24
CA LYS A 113 4.45 -14.08 -44.65
C LYS A 113 4.26 -15.58 -44.89
N GLN A 114 4.55 -16.41 -43.88
CA GLN A 114 4.37 -17.85 -43.97
C GLN A 114 2.89 -18.18 -44.16
N LEU A 115 1.99 -17.47 -43.47
CA LEU A 115 0.55 -17.67 -43.54
C LEU A 115 -0.10 -17.10 -44.81
N ASN A 116 0.61 -16.29 -45.61
CA ASN A 116 0.11 -15.77 -46.89
C ASN A 116 0.03 -16.83 -48.00
N MET A 117 0.56 -18.01 -47.76
CA MET A 117 0.66 -19.10 -48.73
C MET A 117 -0.68 -19.50 -49.41
N PHE A 118 -1.86 -19.24 -48.84
CA PHE A 118 -3.16 -19.60 -49.47
C PHE A 118 -4.02 -18.41 -49.91
N THR A 119 -3.49 -17.19 -49.80
CA THR A 119 -4.32 -15.98 -49.83
C THR A 119 -4.27 -15.21 -51.14
N ALA A 120 -3.28 -15.45 -52.01
CA ALA A 120 -3.00 -14.58 -53.17
C ALA A 120 -3.08 -13.07 -52.80
N ASN A 121 -2.53 -12.70 -51.64
CA ASN A 121 -2.56 -11.36 -51.02
C ASN A 121 -3.92 -10.89 -50.44
N ARG A 122 -4.83 -11.81 -50.09
CA ARG A 122 -6.11 -11.49 -49.43
C ARG A 122 -6.21 -12.10 -48.02
N LYS A 123 -6.15 -11.25 -46.98
CA LYS A 123 -5.93 -11.65 -45.57
C LYS A 123 -6.88 -12.74 -45.01
N ASN A 124 -8.12 -12.86 -45.47
CA ASN A 124 -9.15 -13.72 -44.86
C ASN A 124 -9.54 -14.96 -45.69
N LEU A 125 -8.89 -15.20 -46.84
CA LEU A 125 -9.49 -16.07 -47.87
C LEU A 125 -9.59 -17.55 -47.52
N LEU A 126 -8.69 -18.06 -46.66
CA LEU A 126 -8.69 -19.46 -46.24
C LEU A 126 -9.91 -19.78 -45.38
N ARG A 127 -10.28 -18.84 -44.49
CA ARG A 127 -11.47 -18.92 -43.63
C ARG A 127 -12.77 -18.91 -44.45
N GLU A 128 -12.83 -18.10 -45.51
CA GLU A 128 -14.00 -17.94 -46.38
C GLU A 128 -14.30 -19.14 -47.28
N ARG A 129 -13.41 -20.15 -47.34
CA ARG A 129 -13.51 -21.30 -48.26
C ARG A 129 -13.71 -22.63 -47.55
N LEU A 130 -13.41 -22.69 -46.26
CA LEU A 130 -13.66 -23.87 -45.43
C LEU A 130 -15.16 -24.00 -45.10
N GLY A 131 -15.61 -25.24 -44.90
CA GLY A 131 -16.99 -25.54 -44.52
C GLY A 131 -17.30 -25.18 -43.07
N ARG A 132 -18.58 -25.00 -42.77
CA ARG A 132 -19.09 -24.76 -41.40
C ARG A 132 -18.55 -25.80 -40.42
N GLY A 133 -18.11 -25.34 -39.24
CA GLY A 133 -17.53 -26.19 -38.20
C GLY A 133 -16.07 -26.60 -38.45
N SER A 134 -15.34 -25.92 -39.34
CA SER A 134 -13.89 -26.10 -39.53
C SER A 134 -13.09 -25.35 -38.47
N ILE A 135 -11.92 -25.88 -38.12
CA ILE A 135 -11.01 -25.31 -37.12
C ILE A 135 -9.60 -25.19 -37.71
N VAL A 136 -9.03 -23.99 -37.64
CA VAL A 136 -7.63 -23.72 -37.99
C VAL A 136 -6.89 -23.35 -36.70
N ILE A 137 -5.82 -24.07 -36.39
CA ILE A 137 -4.99 -23.84 -35.22
C ILE A 137 -3.63 -23.35 -35.69
N ILE A 138 -3.22 -22.20 -35.17
CA ILE A 138 -1.93 -21.59 -35.47
C ILE A 138 -1.13 -21.55 -34.18
N ILE A 139 0.02 -22.21 -34.16
CA ILE A 139 0.91 -22.24 -33.00
C ILE A 139 2.08 -21.31 -33.28
N SER A 140 2.22 -20.28 -32.45
CA SER A 140 3.29 -19.29 -32.59
C SER A 140 3.77 -18.81 -31.23
N ARG A 141 5.04 -18.42 -31.14
CA ARG A 141 5.58 -17.70 -29.98
C ARG A 141 5.20 -16.22 -29.99
N ASP A 142 4.83 -15.69 -31.16
CA ASP A 142 4.55 -14.27 -31.37
C ASP A 142 3.05 -14.04 -31.47
N GLN A 143 2.49 -13.37 -30.46
CA GLN A 143 1.05 -13.12 -30.39
C GLN A 143 0.56 -12.19 -31.50
N GLN A 144 1.42 -11.32 -32.06
CA GLN A 144 1.04 -10.40 -33.13
C GLN A 144 0.70 -11.14 -34.41
N ILE A 145 1.37 -12.25 -34.72
CA ILE A 145 1.06 -13.10 -35.87
C ILE A 145 -0.38 -13.62 -35.76
N LEU A 146 -0.80 -13.99 -34.55
CA LEU A 146 -2.15 -14.50 -34.28
C LEU A 146 -3.21 -13.39 -34.38
N LYS A 147 -2.92 -12.21 -33.81
CA LYS A 147 -3.80 -11.02 -33.88
C LYS A 147 -3.97 -10.52 -35.32
N ALA A 148 -2.88 -10.39 -36.08
CA ALA A 148 -2.88 -9.92 -37.46
C ALA A 148 -3.73 -10.79 -38.41
N ARG A 149 -3.97 -12.05 -38.03
CA ARG A 149 -4.75 -13.04 -38.77
C ARG A 149 -6.19 -13.18 -38.28
N GLY A 150 -6.61 -12.34 -37.34
CA GLY A 150 -7.95 -12.36 -36.80
C GLY A 150 -8.28 -13.69 -36.11
N ALA A 151 -7.33 -14.25 -35.34
CA ALA A 151 -7.61 -15.39 -34.49
C ALA A 151 -8.82 -15.07 -33.59
N ASP A 152 -9.86 -15.90 -33.68
CA ASP A 152 -11.10 -15.72 -32.92
C ASP A 152 -10.88 -16.01 -31.43
N LEU A 153 -9.85 -16.80 -31.11
CA LEU A 153 -9.43 -17.16 -29.77
C LEU A 153 -7.90 -17.25 -29.73
N ILE A 154 -7.27 -16.66 -28.71
CA ILE A 154 -5.83 -16.82 -28.46
C ILE A 154 -5.66 -17.46 -27.08
N TYR A 155 -5.11 -18.67 -27.05
CA TYR A 155 -4.82 -19.43 -25.84
C TYR A 155 -3.35 -19.30 -25.48
N GLN A 156 -3.07 -18.64 -24.35
CA GLN A 156 -1.75 -18.59 -23.74
C GLN A 156 -1.54 -19.85 -22.90
N VAL A 157 -0.54 -20.66 -23.26
CA VAL A 157 -0.17 -21.86 -22.49
C VAL A 157 0.51 -21.43 -21.21
N LYS A 158 -0.07 -21.81 -20.07
CA LYS A 158 0.50 -21.59 -18.73
C LYS A 158 1.54 -22.67 -18.39
N PRO A 159 2.46 -22.40 -17.44
CA PRO A 159 3.31 -23.43 -16.84
C PRO A 159 2.49 -24.56 -16.21
N LEU A 160 3.12 -25.73 -16.01
CA LEU A 160 2.50 -26.85 -15.31
C LEU A 160 2.30 -26.49 -13.84
N ASP A 161 1.18 -26.94 -13.26
CA ASP A 161 1.03 -26.95 -11.81
C ASP A 161 2.04 -27.89 -11.14
N ASP A 162 2.25 -27.73 -9.84
CA ASP A 162 3.25 -28.50 -9.08
C ASP A 162 3.03 -30.01 -9.19
N THR A 163 1.78 -30.46 -9.33
CA THR A 163 1.43 -31.88 -9.43
C THR A 163 1.86 -32.46 -10.78
N ASP A 164 1.51 -31.78 -11.88
CA ASP A 164 1.87 -32.16 -13.24
C ASP A 164 3.39 -32.01 -13.46
N ALA A 165 3.99 -30.97 -12.91
CA ALA A 165 5.44 -30.74 -12.93
C ALA A 165 6.19 -31.86 -12.24
N LEU A 166 5.76 -32.24 -11.02
CA LEU A 166 6.33 -33.35 -10.27
C LEU A 166 6.20 -34.68 -11.03
N ARG A 167 5.02 -34.97 -11.60
CA ARG A 167 4.81 -36.19 -12.39
C ARG A 167 5.73 -36.25 -13.60
N LEU A 168 5.88 -35.14 -14.34
CA LEU A 168 6.77 -35.08 -15.49
C LEU A 168 8.23 -35.27 -15.06
N PHE A 169 8.64 -34.68 -13.95
CA PHE A 169 9.98 -34.86 -13.40
C PHE A 169 10.24 -36.33 -13.03
N CYS A 170 9.37 -36.94 -12.24
CA CYS A 170 9.54 -38.34 -11.80
C CYS A 170 9.61 -39.31 -12.98
N LYS A 171 8.79 -39.08 -14.02
CA LYS A 171 8.81 -39.89 -15.24
C LYS A 171 10.16 -39.83 -15.95
N ASN A 172 10.87 -38.71 -15.87
CA ASN A 172 12.17 -38.54 -16.50
C ASN A 172 13.32 -39.00 -15.59
N ALA A 173 13.31 -38.61 -14.31
CA ALA A 173 14.37 -38.84 -13.33
C ALA A 173 14.38 -40.25 -12.72
N PHE A 174 13.21 -40.86 -12.56
CA PHE A 174 13.06 -42.18 -11.89
C PHE A 174 12.43 -43.24 -12.80
N LYS A 175 11.93 -42.86 -13.99
CA LYS A 175 11.10 -43.72 -14.87
C LYS A 175 9.88 -44.30 -14.14
N ASN A 176 9.36 -43.56 -13.16
CA ASN A 176 8.22 -43.94 -12.33
C ASN A 176 7.36 -42.70 -12.02
N ASN A 177 6.21 -42.88 -11.36
CA ASN A 177 5.26 -41.80 -11.05
C ASN A 177 5.34 -41.28 -9.61
N TYR A 178 6.27 -41.78 -8.79
CA TYR A 178 6.44 -41.36 -7.39
C TYR A 178 7.91 -41.09 -7.07
N ILE A 179 8.13 -40.26 -6.04
CA ILE A 179 9.46 -39.87 -5.54
C ILE A 179 10.01 -41.00 -4.65
N MET A 180 11.30 -41.30 -4.78
CA MET A 180 12.02 -42.07 -3.75
C MET A 180 12.26 -41.17 -2.52
N SER A 181 12.01 -41.67 -1.30
CA SER A 181 12.05 -40.91 -0.03
C SER A 181 13.28 -40.01 0.10
N ASP A 182 14.44 -40.54 -0.27
CA ASP A 182 15.76 -39.92 -0.09
C ASP A 182 15.97 -38.70 -1.02
N PHE A 183 15.11 -38.53 -2.02
CA PHE A 183 15.19 -37.47 -3.03
C PHE A 183 14.08 -36.42 -2.89
N LYS A 184 13.21 -36.51 -1.88
CA LYS A 184 12.02 -35.64 -1.74
C LYS A 184 12.37 -34.15 -1.68
N THR A 185 13.31 -33.78 -0.81
CA THR A 185 13.79 -32.38 -0.63
C THR A 185 14.56 -31.86 -1.84
N LEU A 186 15.38 -32.70 -2.47
CA LEU A 186 16.10 -32.31 -3.69
C LEU A 186 15.15 -32.15 -4.88
N THR A 187 14.11 -32.96 -4.96
CA THR A 187 13.08 -32.86 -6.00
C THR A 187 12.30 -31.56 -5.87
N SER A 188 11.91 -31.14 -4.66
CA SER A 188 11.24 -29.84 -4.47
C SER A 188 12.13 -28.67 -4.88
N HIS A 189 13.44 -28.70 -4.58
CA HIS A 189 14.39 -27.67 -5.04
C HIS A 189 14.58 -27.63 -6.56
N VAL A 190 14.57 -28.79 -7.24
CA VAL A 190 14.65 -28.82 -8.71
C VAL A 190 13.38 -28.26 -9.35
N LEU A 191 12.22 -28.62 -8.80
CA LEU A 191 10.93 -28.16 -9.33
C LEU A 191 10.69 -26.68 -9.08
N SER A 192 11.06 -26.16 -7.92
CA SER A 192 11.01 -24.72 -7.65
C SER A 192 11.87 -23.94 -8.64
N HIS A 193 13.02 -24.46 -9.05
CA HIS A 193 13.86 -23.82 -10.06
C HIS A 193 13.28 -23.85 -11.49
N CYS A 194 12.38 -24.79 -11.79
CA CYS A 194 11.75 -24.90 -13.10
C CYS A 194 10.44 -24.13 -13.20
N GLU A 195 9.78 -23.86 -12.07
CA GLU A 195 8.45 -23.24 -11.95
C GLU A 195 7.44 -23.79 -12.98
N GLY A 196 7.36 -25.12 -13.09
CA GLY A 196 6.42 -25.76 -14.00
C GLY A 196 6.80 -25.73 -15.48
N HIS A 197 8.00 -25.27 -15.86
CA HIS A 197 8.46 -25.26 -17.24
C HIS A 197 8.75 -26.69 -17.78
N PRO A 198 7.93 -27.25 -18.70
CA PRO A 198 8.01 -28.67 -19.08
C PRO A 198 9.37 -29.12 -19.62
N LEU A 199 9.95 -28.35 -20.54
CA LEU A 199 11.22 -28.74 -21.15
C LEU A 199 12.40 -28.67 -20.16
N ALA A 200 12.44 -27.66 -19.30
CA ALA A 200 13.44 -27.59 -18.23
C ALA A 200 13.33 -28.82 -17.32
N ILE A 201 12.11 -29.18 -16.92
CA ILE A 201 11.83 -30.37 -16.12
C ILE A 201 12.30 -31.65 -16.82
N GLU A 202 12.03 -31.81 -18.11
CA GLU A 202 12.44 -32.99 -18.88
C GLU A 202 13.95 -33.12 -19.01
N VAL A 203 14.64 -32.00 -19.32
CA VAL A 203 16.10 -31.95 -19.45
C VAL A 203 16.76 -32.25 -18.11
N LEU A 204 16.31 -31.62 -17.02
CA LEU A 204 16.85 -31.85 -15.69
C LEU A 204 16.59 -33.28 -15.22
N GLY A 205 15.35 -33.75 -15.32
CA GLY A 205 15.00 -35.10 -14.95
C GLY A 205 15.83 -36.14 -15.72
N SER A 206 16.02 -35.95 -17.02
CA SER A 206 16.85 -36.85 -17.84
C SER A 206 18.34 -36.79 -17.46
N SER A 207 18.86 -35.62 -17.11
CA SER A 207 20.27 -35.46 -16.70
C SER A 207 20.59 -36.10 -15.35
N LEU A 208 19.59 -36.15 -14.46
CA LEU A 208 19.69 -36.68 -13.10
C LEU A 208 19.33 -38.18 -13.01
N PHE A 209 18.85 -38.77 -14.10
CA PHE A 209 18.46 -40.18 -14.16
C PHE A 209 19.64 -41.10 -13.82
N GLY A 210 19.41 -42.02 -12.87
CA GLY A 210 20.37 -43.03 -12.44
C GLY A 210 21.56 -42.49 -11.63
N LYS A 211 21.46 -41.28 -11.09
CA LYS A 211 22.47 -40.65 -10.23
C LYS A 211 22.11 -40.77 -8.76
N ASP A 212 23.10 -40.69 -7.88
CA ASP A 212 22.92 -40.76 -6.42
C ASP A 212 22.58 -39.38 -5.81
N VAL A 213 22.21 -39.39 -4.53
CA VAL A 213 21.77 -38.20 -3.77
C VAL A 213 22.88 -37.13 -3.70
N SER A 214 24.15 -37.53 -3.56
CA SER A 214 25.28 -36.61 -3.48
C SER A 214 25.55 -35.91 -4.82
N TYR A 215 25.41 -36.63 -5.94
CA TYR A 215 25.47 -36.04 -7.27
C TYR A 215 24.33 -35.07 -7.51
N TRP A 216 23.10 -35.39 -7.06
CA TRP A 216 21.96 -34.46 -7.17
C TRP A 216 22.21 -33.16 -6.39
N GLY A 217 22.70 -33.26 -5.14
CA GLY A 217 23.06 -32.09 -4.34
C GLY A 217 24.14 -31.22 -5.01
N SER A 218 25.16 -31.86 -5.62
CA SER A 218 26.22 -31.15 -6.35
C SER A 218 25.72 -30.56 -7.68
N ALA A 219 24.85 -31.29 -8.38
CA ALA A 219 24.26 -30.86 -9.65
C ALA A 219 23.37 -29.64 -9.44
N LEU A 220 22.57 -29.60 -8.36
CA LEU A 220 21.70 -28.46 -7.98
C LEU A 220 22.45 -27.12 -7.90
N VAL A 221 23.69 -27.12 -7.40
CA VAL A 221 24.56 -25.93 -7.40
C VAL A 221 24.89 -25.47 -8.82
N SER A 222 24.98 -26.40 -9.77
CA SER A 222 25.30 -26.15 -11.18
C SER A 222 24.06 -25.99 -12.09
N LEU A 223 22.84 -26.26 -11.61
CA LEU A 223 21.62 -26.26 -12.43
C LEU A 223 21.24 -24.87 -12.94
N ARG A 224 21.60 -23.81 -12.20
CA ARG A 224 21.35 -22.40 -12.57
C ARG A 224 21.96 -22.00 -13.91
N GLU A 225 22.94 -22.76 -14.43
CA GLU A 225 23.68 -22.47 -15.66
C GLU A 225 23.72 -23.65 -16.64
N SER A 226 22.76 -24.58 -16.56
CA SER A 226 22.73 -25.75 -17.44
C SER A 226 22.60 -25.36 -18.92
N LYS A 227 23.70 -25.48 -19.66
CA LYS A 227 23.81 -25.11 -21.08
C LYS A 227 22.68 -25.70 -21.95
N SER A 228 22.28 -26.94 -21.69
CA SER A 228 21.24 -27.61 -22.49
C SER A 228 19.85 -26.99 -22.34
N ILE A 229 19.52 -26.39 -21.18
CA ILE A 229 18.26 -25.66 -20.98
C ILE A 229 18.37 -24.28 -21.65
N MET A 230 19.51 -23.61 -21.43
CA MET A 230 19.77 -22.29 -22.00
C MET A 230 19.71 -22.30 -23.52
N ASP A 231 20.31 -23.29 -24.18
CA ASP A 231 20.33 -23.41 -25.65
C ASP A 231 18.92 -23.47 -26.27
N VAL A 232 17.94 -24.09 -25.59
CA VAL A 232 16.58 -24.16 -26.14
C VAL A 232 15.81 -22.86 -25.95
N LEU A 233 15.96 -22.19 -24.81
CA LEU A 233 15.31 -20.91 -24.56
C LEU A 233 15.93 -19.78 -25.39
N ARG A 234 17.24 -19.88 -25.64
CA ARG A 234 18.04 -18.92 -26.42
C ARG A 234 17.47 -18.66 -27.81
N ILE A 235 16.79 -19.62 -28.43
CA ILE A 235 16.19 -19.44 -29.77
C ILE A 235 15.26 -18.21 -29.81
N SER A 236 14.54 -17.92 -28.72
CA SER A 236 13.64 -16.76 -28.68
C SER A 236 14.40 -15.44 -28.48
N PHE A 237 15.54 -15.49 -27.77
CA PHE A 237 16.45 -14.35 -27.60
C PHE A 237 17.23 -14.04 -28.88
N ASP A 238 17.77 -15.05 -29.57
CA ASP A 238 18.61 -14.87 -30.76
C ASP A 238 17.85 -14.19 -31.91
N GLN A 239 16.52 -14.37 -31.97
CA GLN A 239 15.62 -13.76 -32.94
C GLN A 239 15.30 -12.28 -32.67
N LEU A 240 15.68 -11.75 -31.50
CA LEU A 240 15.52 -10.33 -31.20
C LEU A 240 16.56 -9.48 -31.95
N GLU A 241 16.17 -8.26 -32.30
CA GLU A 241 17.12 -7.22 -32.74
C GLU A 241 18.04 -6.80 -31.59
N ASP A 242 19.21 -6.28 -31.89
CA ASP A 242 20.25 -6.00 -30.91
C ASP A 242 19.80 -5.04 -29.78
N THR A 243 18.97 -4.04 -30.09
CA THR A 243 18.39 -3.14 -29.09
C THR A 243 17.46 -3.87 -28.12
N HIS A 244 16.58 -4.74 -28.63
CA HIS A 244 15.65 -5.52 -27.80
C HIS A 244 16.36 -6.59 -26.98
N LYS A 245 17.49 -7.11 -27.48
CA LYS A 245 18.38 -8.00 -26.70
C LYS A 245 18.90 -7.29 -25.46
N GLU A 246 19.39 -6.05 -25.60
CA GLU A 246 19.88 -5.29 -24.45
C GLU A 246 18.76 -4.96 -23.45
N ILE A 247 17.54 -4.64 -23.91
CA ILE A 247 16.37 -4.46 -23.02
C ILE A 247 16.05 -5.76 -22.27
N PHE A 248 16.02 -6.90 -22.97
CA PHE A 248 15.81 -8.20 -22.34
C PHE A 248 16.86 -8.49 -21.26
N LEU A 249 18.14 -8.17 -21.53
CA LEU A 249 19.23 -8.36 -20.57
C LEU A 249 19.13 -7.39 -19.37
N ASP A 250 18.77 -6.12 -19.57
CA ASP A 250 18.52 -5.18 -18.46
C ASP A 250 17.42 -5.71 -17.53
N ILE A 251 16.29 -6.19 -18.09
CA ILE A 251 15.19 -6.78 -17.31
C ILE A 251 15.62 -8.06 -16.60
N ALA A 252 16.22 -9.01 -17.31
CA ALA A 252 16.64 -10.29 -16.75
C ALA A 252 17.65 -10.14 -15.60
N CYS A 253 18.53 -9.15 -15.68
CA CYS A 253 19.56 -8.91 -14.68
C CYS A 253 19.04 -8.16 -13.46
N PHE A 254 18.24 -7.09 -13.64
CA PHE A 254 17.89 -6.19 -12.53
C PHE A 254 16.64 -5.30 -12.69
N LEU A 255 15.84 -5.41 -13.77
CA LEU A 255 14.59 -4.63 -13.92
C LEU A 255 13.31 -5.50 -13.90
N TYR A 256 13.40 -6.76 -13.49
CA TYR A 256 12.21 -7.59 -13.23
C TYR A 256 11.55 -7.17 -11.90
N ASP A 257 10.26 -7.42 -11.77
CA ASP A 257 9.39 -7.12 -10.61
C ASP A 257 9.35 -5.63 -10.18
N HIS A 258 9.77 -4.74 -11.07
CA HIS A 258 9.69 -3.30 -10.88
C HIS A 258 8.46 -2.68 -11.56
N ASP A 259 7.99 -1.55 -11.03
CA ASP A 259 6.92 -0.76 -11.64
C ASP A 259 7.25 -0.37 -13.09
N VAL A 260 6.25 -0.47 -13.96
CA VAL A 260 6.43 -0.24 -15.40
C VAL A 260 6.95 1.16 -15.71
N ILE A 261 6.53 2.19 -14.97
CA ILE A 261 6.99 3.58 -15.18
C ILE A 261 8.48 3.67 -14.89
N TYR A 262 8.91 3.09 -13.77
CA TYR A 262 10.32 3.07 -13.37
C TYR A 262 11.21 2.35 -14.40
N VAL A 263 10.78 1.18 -14.89
CA VAL A 263 11.50 0.44 -15.93
C VAL A 263 11.62 1.26 -17.20
N LYS A 264 10.54 1.96 -17.62
CA LYS A 264 10.57 2.83 -18.80
C LYS A 264 11.59 3.96 -18.66
N GLU A 265 11.68 4.59 -17.49
CA GLU A 265 12.62 5.69 -17.24
C GLU A 265 14.09 5.24 -17.29
N ILE A 266 14.42 4.08 -16.73
CA ILE A 266 15.77 3.52 -16.81
C ILE A 266 16.12 3.17 -18.26
N LEU A 267 15.21 2.53 -18.99
CA LEU A 267 15.44 2.13 -20.38
C LEU A 267 15.58 3.35 -21.32
N ASP A 268 14.78 4.40 -21.12
CA ASP A 268 14.91 5.66 -21.86
C ASP A 268 16.27 6.33 -21.60
N PHE A 269 16.70 6.39 -20.33
CA PHE A 269 18.03 6.88 -19.97
C PHE A 269 19.17 6.05 -20.59
N ARG A 270 19.00 4.73 -20.68
CA ARG A 270 19.94 3.83 -21.35
C ARG A 270 20.01 4.05 -22.87
N GLY A 271 19.11 4.85 -23.43
CA GLY A 271 19.03 5.20 -24.85
C GLY A 271 18.16 4.26 -25.68
N PHE A 272 17.26 3.51 -25.04
CA PHE A 272 16.33 2.60 -25.70
C PHE A 272 14.96 3.25 -25.92
N ASN A 273 14.13 2.63 -26.77
CA ASN A 273 12.70 2.99 -26.87
C ASN A 273 11.89 2.03 -25.98
N PRO A 274 11.51 2.44 -24.76
CA PRO A 274 10.91 1.51 -23.81
C PRO A 274 9.50 1.08 -24.23
N GLU A 275 8.70 1.97 -24.81
CA GLU A 275 7.33 1.63 -25.26
C GLU A 275 7.35 0.54 -26.35
N TYR A 276 8.19 0.73 -27.37
CA TYR A 276 8.31 -0.25 -28.44
C TYR A 276 9.01 -1.53 -27.97
N GLY A 277 10.12 -1.38 -27.24
CA GLY A 277 10.93 -2.52 -26.84
C GLY A 277 10.24 -3.45 -25.84
N LEU A 278 9.57 -2.91 -24.83
CA LEU A 278 8.79 -3.71 -23.89
C LEU A 278 7.62 -4.41 -24.59
N GLN A 279 6.93 -3.72 -25.50
CA GLN A 279 5.83 -4.33 -26.26
C GLN A 279 6.32 -5.51 -27.13
N VAL A 280 7.49 -5.41 -27.75
CA VAL A 280 8.10 -6.52 -28.51
C VAL A 280 8.38 -7.74 -27.61
N LEU A 281 8.86 -7.53 -26.38
CA LEU A 281 9.10 -8.61 -25.44
C LEU A 281 7.80 -9.26 -24.94
N VAL A 282 6.76 -8.47 -24.69
CA VAL A 282 5.40 -8.96 -24.36
C VAL A 282 4.83 -9.79 -25.51
N ASP A 283 4.91 -9.27 -26.74
CA ASP A 283 4.37 -9.94 -27.93
C ASP A 283 5.05 -11.29 -28.19
N LYS A 284 6.33 -11.42 -27.82
CA LYS A 284 7.11 -12.67 -27.91
C LYS A 284 7.01 -13.56 -26.67
N SER A 285 6.13 -13.22 -25.73
CA SER A 285 5.93 -13.95 -24.47
C SER A 285 7.22 -14.13 -23.66
N LEU A 286 8.10 -13.11 -23.66
CA LEU A 286 9.35 -13.10 -22.88
C LEU A 286 9.20 -12.38 -21.53
N ILE A 287 8.22 -11.48 -21.43
CA ILE A 287 7.83 -10.79 -20.19
C ILE A 287 6.31 -10.67 -20.12
N THR A 288 5.80 -10.41 -18.92
CA THR A 288 4.40 -10.00 -18.69
C THR A 288 4.39 -8.59 -18.10
N MET A 289 3.48 -7.75 -18.56
CA MET A 289 3.29 -6.39 -18.03
C MET A 289 1.87 -6.23 -17.49
N ARG A 290 1.77 -5.88 -16.20
CA ARG A 290 0.53 -5.42 -15.56
C ARG A 290 0.78 -4.05 -14.92
N ARG A 291 0.95 -4.01 -13.60
CA ARG A 291 1.50 -2.86 -12.86
C ARG A 291 3.04 -2.91 -12.80
N ILE A 292 3.58 -4.13 -12.68
CA ILE A 292 5.01 -4.42 -12.71
C ILE A 292 5.42 -5.18 -13.99
N VAL A 293 6.72 -5.19 -14.27
CA VAL A 293 7.34 -5.98 -15.34
C VAL A 293 7.81 -7.32 -14.79
N GLU A 294 7.09 -8.40 -15.09
CA GLU A 294 7.43 -9.75 -14.62
C GLU A 294 8.22 -10.50 -15.70
N MET A 295 9.26 -11.23 -15.29
CA MET A 295 10.00 -12.16 -16.15
C MET A 295 10.20 -13.49 -15.43
N HIS A 296 9.78 -14.58 -16.07
CA HIS A 296 9.90 -15.92 -15.52
C HIS A 296 11.37 -16.30 -15.24
N ASP A 297 11.62 -16.99 -14.13
CA ASP A 297 12.96 -17.33 -13.63
C ASP A 297 13.89 -17.97 -14.64
N VAL A 298 13.37 -18.87 -15.46
CA VAL A 298 14.21 -19.56 -16.45
C VAL A 298 14.70 -18.59 -17.53
N LEU A 299 13.93 -17.54 -17.85
CA LEU A 299 14.36 -16.44 -18.73
C LEU A 299 15.31 -15.47 -18.01
N ARG A 300 15.09 -15.19 -16.71
CA ARG A 300 16.04 -14.41 -15.89
C ARG A 300 17.42 -15.09 -15.90
N ASN A 301 17.45 -16.40 -15.66
CA ASN A 301 18.66 -17.21 -15.66
C ASN A 301 19.30 -17.27 -17.06
N LEU A 302 18.51 -17.35 -18.14
CA LEU A 302 19.02 -17.26 -19.51
C LEU A 302 19.74 -15.91 -19.75
N GLY A 303 19.13 -14.79 -19.38
CA GLY A 303 19.75 -13.47 -19.54
C GLY A 303 21.08 -13.38 -18.79
N LYS A 304 21.10 -13.80 -17.52
CA LYS A 304 22.30 -13.86 -16.68
C LYS A 304 23.38 -14.77 -17.30
N TYR A 305 23.00 -15.94 -17.83
CA TYR A 305 23.91 -16.86 -18.53
C TYR A 305 24.53 -16.23 -19.78
N ILE A 306 23.73 -15.55 -20.61
CA ILE A 306 24.20 -14.92 -21.86
C ILE A 306 25.26 -13.85 -21.57
N VAL A 307 25.08 -13.05 -20.50
CA VAL A 307 26.06 -12.04 -20.10
C VAL A 307 27.39 -12.69 -19.70
N ARG A 308 27.34 -13.81 -18.98
CA ARG A 308 28.53 -14.54 -18.52
C ARG A 308 29.23 -15.32 -19.62
N GLU A 309 28.51 -15.82 -20.62
CA GLU A 309 28.96 -16.81 -21.61
C GLU A 309 30.30 -16.48 -22.28
N LYS A 310 30.48 -15.24 -22.73
CA LYS A 310 31.71 -14.82 -23.43
C LYS A 310 32.94 -14.80 -22.52
N SER A 311 32.76 -14.66 -21.20
CA SER A 311 33.85 -14.52 -20.24
C SER A 311 33.44 -15.01 -18.84
N PRO A 312 33.17 -16.32 -18.64
CA PRO A 312 32.51 -16.81 -17.41
C PRO A 312 33.29 -16.57 -16.12
N TRP A 313 34.61 -16.48 -16.21
CA TRP A 313 35.52 -16.31 -15.07
C TRP A 313 36.10 -14.89 -14.97
N ASN A 314 35.63 -13.95 -15.81
CA ASN A 314 36.17 -12.59 -15.86
C ASN A 314 35.03 -11.55 -15.78
N PRO A 315 34.45 -11.30 -14.59
CA PRO A 315 33.31 -10.40 -14.43
C PRO A 315 33.59 -8.95 -14.88
N TRP A 316 34.84 -8.48 -14.83
CA TRP A 316 35.23 -7.14 -15.30
C TRP A 316 35.06 -6.92 -16.81
N LYS A 317 34.79 -7.98 -17.58
CA LYS A 317 34.49 -7.90 -19.01
C LYS A 317 32.99 -7.83 -19.31
N TRP A 318 32.13 -8.08 -18.32
CA TRP A 318 30.68 -8.07 -18.50
C TRP A 318 30.14 -6.64 -18.52
N SER A 319 29.01 -6.43 -19.20
CA SER A 319 28.34 -5.12 -19.22
C SER A 319 27.48 -4.86 -17.99
N ARG A 320 27.07 -5.92 -17.29
CA ARG A 320 26.15 -5.88 -16.15
C ARG A 320 26.66 -6.76 -15.03
N LEU A 321 26.56 -6.28 -13.79
CA LEU A 321 26.85 -7.02 -12.57
C LEU A 321 25.64 -6.93 -11.64
N TRP A 322 25.24 -8.07 -11.08
CA TRP A 322 24.08 -8.17 -10.17
C TRP A 322 24.39 -8.95 -8.88
N ASP A 323 25.50 -9.68 -8.84
CA ASP A 323 25.93 -10.48 -7.69
C ASP A 323 27.12 -9.82 -7.00
N PHE A 324 27.06 -9.75 -5.67
CA PHE A 324 28.11 -9.18 -4.84
C PHE A 324 29.43 -9.95 -4.90
N LYS A 325 29.39 -11.28 -5.07
CA LYS A 325 30.59 -12.11 -5.22
C LYS A 325 31.34 -11.74 -6.49
N ASP A 326 30.60 -11.51 -7.57
CA ASP A 326 31.17 -11.09 -8.85
C ASP A 326 31.80 -9.69 -8.73
N LEU A 327 31.16 -8.77 -8.00
CA LEU A 327 31.71 -7.45 -7.70
C LEU A 327 33.02 -7.53 -6.91
N ASN A 328 33.10 -8.38 -5.89
CA ASN A 328 34.33 -8.61 -5.12
C ASN A 328 35.47 -9.15 -5.99
N ILE A 329 35.18 -10.03 -6.95
CA ILE A 329 36.19 -10.53 -7.89
C ILE A 329 36.73 -9.39 -8.76
N VAL A 330 35.84 -8.55 -9.31
CA VAL A 330 36.26 -7.35 -10.07
C VAL A 330 37.14 -6.45 -9.20
N SER A 331 36.78 -6.33 -7.93
CA SER A 331 37.45 -5.48 -6.97
C SER A 331 38.88 -5.90 -6.61
N LEU A 332 39.19 -7.20 -6.71
CA LEU A 332 40.51 -7.75 -6.35
C LEU A 332 41.53 -7.68 -7.50
N ASP A 333 41.07 -7.71 -8.75
CA ASP A 333 41.95 -7.93 -9.90
C ASP A 333 42.51 -6.62 -10.52
N ASN A 334 42.01 -5.44 -10.11
CA ASN A 334 42.47 -4.10 -10.54
C ASN A 334 42.69 -3.95 -12.07
N LYS A 335 41.93 -4.72 -12.86
CA LYS A 335 41.97 -4.77 -14.33
C LYS A 335 41.04 -3.73 -14.93
N ALA A 336 41.28 -3.36 -16.20
CA ALA A 336 40.42 -2.43 -16.93
C ALA A 336 38.97 -2.95 -17.00
N THR A 337 38.05 -2.19 -16.41
CA THR A 337 36.60 -2.47 -16.31
C THR A 337 35.79 -1.62 -17.30
N GLU A 338 36.38 -1.31 -18.46
CA GLU A 338 35.79 -0.39 -19.45
C GLU A 338 34.43 -0.86 -19.99
N ASN A 339 34.11 -2.15 -19.88
CA ASN A 339 32.85 -2.71 -20.38
C ASN A 339 31.69 -2.58 -19.39
N VAL A 340 31.93 -2.35 -18.10
CA VAL A 340 30.87 -2.39 -17.06
C VAL A 340 30.02 -1.13 -17.16
N GLU A 341 28.74 -1.29 -17.47
CA GLU A 341 27.80 -0.18 -17.64
C GLU A 341 26.73 -0.13 -16.54
N ALA A 342 26.44 -1.24 -15.88
CA ALA A 342 25.44 -1.31 -14.81
C ALA A 342 25.88 -2.25 -13.69
N ILE A 343 25.75 -1.77 -12.45
CA ILE A 343 25.89 -2.57 -11.23
C ILE A 343 24.63 -2.36 -10.42
N VAL A 344 23.83 -3.41 -10.25
CA VAL A 344 22.60 -3.35 -9.47
C VAL A 344 22.53 -4.55 -8.56
N HIS A 345 22.68 -4.31 -7.27
CA HIS A 345 22.53 -5.32 -6.25
C HIS A 345 21.34 -4.96 -5.36
N GLU A 346 20.28 -5.74 -5.51
CA GLU A 346 19.03 -5.68 -4.78
C GLU A 346 18.79 -7.12 -4.31
N GLU A 347 18.93 -7.39 -3.01
CA GLU A 347 18.44 -8.66 -2.46
C GLU A 347 16.97 -8.45 -2.11
N ASP A 348 16.12 -9.21 -2.81
CA ASP A 348 14.71 -9.35 -2.50
C ASP A 348 14.60 -9.91 -1.07
N TYR A 349 14.05 -9.13 -0.15
CA TYR A 349 13.43 -9.75 1.02
C TYR A 349 12.23 -10.51 0.48
N ASP A 350 12.34 -11.83 0.39
CA ASP A 350 11.17 -12.70 0.42
C ASP A 350 10.38 -12.30 1.68
N ILE A 351 9.28 -11.58 1.46
CA ILE A 351 8.30 -11.26 2.51
C ILE A 351 7.62 -12.56 2.89
N GLU A 352 8.30 -13.39 3.69
CA GLU A 352 7.58 -14.23 4.62
C GLU A 352 6.91 -13.30 5.63
N LYS A 353 5.60 -13.15 5.46
CA LYS A 353 4.60 -12.66 6.42
C LYS A 353 5.16 -12.12 7.75
N ASP A 354 5.65 -10.89 7.73
CA ASP A 354 5.60 -10.00 8.89
C ASP A 354 4.77 -8.79 8.48
N SER A 355 3.46 -8.92 8.67
CA SER A 355 2.55 -7.79 8.66
C SER A 355 2.79 -6.99 9.93
N ASP A 356 3.62 -5.96 9.85
CA ASP A 356 3.58 -4.77 10.71
C ASP A 356 4.55 -3.72 10.15
N LEU A 357 4.22 -3.13 9.00
CA LEU A 357 4.71 -1.81 8.60
C LEU A 357 3.60 -1.04 7.87
N GLU A 358 3.43 0.19 8.34
CA GLU A 358 2.42 1.21 8.06
C GLU A 358 1.92 1.28 6.59
N GLU A 359 0.61 1.13 6.42
CA GLU A 359 -0.10 1.39 5.17
C GLU A 359 -0.21 2.91 4.94
N ASP A 360 0.64 3.44 4.07
CA ASP A 360 0.43 4.72 3.37
C ASP A 360 0.64 4.48 1.86
N SER A 361 -0.38 3.99 1.16
CA SER A 361 -0.58 4.27 -0.27
C SER A 361 -2.02 4.00 -0.71
N ASP A 362 -2.67 5.05 -1.22
CA ASP A 362 -3.94 4.99 -1.93
C ASP A 362 -3.80 4.19 -3.24
N LEU A 363 -4.73 3.25 -3.55
CA LEU A 363 -5.37 3.05 -4.87
C LEU A 363 -6.28 1.78 -4.93
N GLU A 364 -7.59 2.04 -4.94
CA GLU A 364 -8.71 1.43 -5.71
C GLU A 364 -8.90 -0.10 -5.89
N ASP A 365 -10.11 -0.52 -5.53
CA ASP A 365 -10.88 -1.78 -5.67
C ASP A 365 -10.55 -2.75 -6.84
N TYR A 366 -10.74 -4.07 -6.62
CA TYR A 366 -11.82 -4.89 -7.23
C TYR A 366 -11.82 -6.35 -6.72
N ASP A 367 -13.04 -6.88 -6.59
CA ASP A 367 -13.49 -8.21 -6.13
C ASP A 367 -12.73 -9.44 -6.67
N LEU A 368 -12.72 -10.55 -5.89
CA LEU A 368 -13.45 -11.81 -6.20
C LEU A 368 -13.09 -12.98 -5.25
N GLU A 369 -14.16 -13.53 -4.66
CA GLU A 369 -14.55 -14.96 -4.50
C GLU A 369 -13.72 -16.00 -3.73
N GLU A 370 -14.50 -16.82 -3.02
CA GLU A 370 -14.21 -17.93 -2.09
C GLU A 370 -13.62 -19.18 -2.76
N ASP A 371 -12.90 -19.99 -1.97
CA ASP A 371 -12.88 -21.48 -1.91
C ASP A 371 -11.61 -21.92 -1.12
N SER A 372 -11.68 -22.25 0.17
CA SER A 372 -12.03 -23.55 0.81
C SER A 372 -10.89 -24.59 0.90
N ASP A 373 -10.61 -24.97 2.16
CA ASP A 373 -10.12 -26.27 2.69
C ASP A 373 -8.62 -26.64 2.62
N LEU A 374 -7.99 -26.84 3.79
CA LEU A 374 -7.64 -28.18 4.34
C LEU A 374 -6.86 -28.09 5.69
N GLU A 375 -7.13 -29.09 6.53
CA GLU A 375 -6.75 -29.31 7.94
C GLU A 375 -5.39 -30.03 8.15
N GLU A 376 -4.91 -29.97 9.41
CA GLU A 376 -4.06 -30.94 10.18
C GLU A 376 -2.60 -31.17 9.69
N ASP A 377 -1.55 -31.39 10.50
CA ASP A 377 -1.33 -31.67 11.93
C ASP A 377 0.21 -31.64 12.20
N SER A 378 0.64 -31.45 13.46
CA SER A 378 1.69 -32.24 14.18
C SER A 378 2.59 -31.43 15.13
N ASP A 379 2.33 -31.60 16.43
CA ASP A 379 3.22 -32.05 17.52
C ASP A 379 4.55 -31.33 17.88
N LEU A 380 4.51 -30.72 19.07
CA LEU A 380 5.39 -30.90 20.26
C LEU A 380 6.93 -30.84 20.12
N GLU A 381 7.56 -29.95 20.90
CA GLU A 381 8.45 -30.35 22.01
C GLU A 381 8.88 -29.16 22.90
N ASP A 382 8.74 -29.38 24.21
CA ASP A 382 9.04 -28.49 25.35
C ASP A 382 10.54 -28.32 25.62
N TYR A 383 10.96 -27.16 26.14
CA TYR A 383 12.09 -27.05 27.08
C TYR A 383 11.86 -25.89 28.09
N ASP A 384 11.58 -26.28 29.33
CA ASP A 384 11.61 -25.44 30.55
C ASP A 384 13.05 -25.04 30.93
N LEU A 385 13.26 -23.79 31.40
CA LEU A 385 14.26 -23.47 32.43
C LEU A 385 13.80 -22.26 33.29
N GLU A 386 13.84 -22.48 34.61
CA GLU A 386 13.38 -21.64 35.72
C GLU A 386 14.39 -20.54 36.16
N GLU A 387 13.81 -19.40 36.56
CA GLU A 387 14.03 -18.50 37.72
C GLU A 387 15.42 -18.05 38.29
N ASP A 388 15.29 -16.90 38.98
CA ASP A 388 16.13 -16.22 40.02
C ASP A 388 17.03 -15.05 39.55
N SER A 389 16.63 -13.78 39.79
CA SER A 389 16.76 -12.93 41.00
C SER A 389 18.07 -12.08 40.91
N ASP A 390 18.25 -10.80 41.29
CA ASP A 390 17.64 -9.84 42.21
C ASP A 390 18.02 -8.38 41.81
N LEU A 391 17.61 -7.43 42.65
CA LEU A 391 17.38 -5.98 42.54
C LEU A 391 18.61 -5.03 42.66
N GLU A 392 18.30 -3.73 42.49
CA GLU A 392 18.97 -2.46 42.92
C GLU A 392 19.74 -1.71 41.82
N GLU A 393 19.25 -0.57 41.30
CA GLU A 393 19.11 0.82 41.84
C GLU A 393 20.31 1.74 41.50
N ASP A 394 19.98 2.76 40.70
CA ASP A 394 20.51 4.12 40.63
C ASP A 394 21.93 4.48 40.18
N SER A 395 21.90 5.62 39.46
CA SER A 395 22.88 6.71 39.35
C SER A 395 23.76 6.81 38.10
N ASP A 396 23.63 8.00 37.50
CA ASP A 396 24.54 8.78 36.66
C ASP A 396 25.96 8.23 36.43
N LEU A 397 26.47 8.40 35.20
CA LEU A 397 27.87 8.73 34.80
C LEU A 397 28.01 8.38 33.29
N GLU A 398 28.22 9.36 32.42
CA GLU A 398 29.54 9.84 31.92
C GLU A 398 30.26 8.86 30.98
N ASP A 399 30.84 9.47 29.94
CA ASP A 399 31.61 8.88 28.84
C ASP A 399 32.48 7.67 29.23
N TYR A 400 32.37 6.58 28.47
CA TYR A 400 33.41 5.56 28.41
C TYR A 400 33.72 5.17 26.97
N ASP A 401 34.94 5.54 26.57
CA ASP A 401 35.70 4.98 25.46
C ASP A 401 35.65 3.45 25.50
N LEU A 402 35.25 2.83 24.39
CA LEU A 402 35.37 1.40 24.20
C LEU A 402 36.81 1.07 23.80
N GLU A 403 37.62 0.71 24.80
CA GLU A 403 38.84 -0.05 24.58
C GLU A 403 38.49 -1.47 24.08
N GLU A 404 39.36 -1.96 23.21
CA GLU A 404 39.39 -3.29 22.63
C GLU A 404 39.35 -4.38 23.71
N ASP A 405 38.42 -5.31 23.61
CA ASP A 405 38.63 -6.67 24.11
C ASP A 405 38.26 -7.67 23.01
N SER A 406 39.32 -8.33 22.56
CA SER A 406 39.35 -9.41 21.59
C SER A 406 38.87 -10.72 22.21
N ASP A 407 38.37 -11.59 21.31
CA ASP A 407 38.20 -13.03 21.46
C ASP A 407 36.80 -13.51 21.90
N LEU A 408 35.93 -13.69 20.89
CA LEU A 408 35.21 -14.94 20.60
C LEU A 408 34.69 -14.85 19.15
N GLU A 409 35.56 -15.20 18.20
CA GLU A 409 35.26 -15.27 16.76
C GLU A 409 34.34 -16.46 16.44
N ASP A 410 33.06 -16.19 16.22
CA ASP A 410 32.35 -16.77 15.08
C ASP A 410 32.16 -15.65 14.07
N SER A 411 33.21 -15.41 13.28
CA SER A 411 33.20 -14.42 12.21
C SER A 411 32.29 -14.89 11.08
N HIS A 412 31.02 -14.50 11.12
CA HIS A 412 30.29 -14.25 9.89
C HIS A 412 31.08 -13.18 9.13
N PHE A 413 31.97 -13.61 8.23
CA PHE A 413 32.77 -12.75 7.37
C PHE A 413 31.84 -11.75 6.67
N LEU A 414 31.76 -10.52 7.17
CA LEU A 414 31.01 -9.47 6.51
C LEU A 414 31.68 -9.23 5.15
N PRO A 415 30.94 -9.35 4.03
CA PRO A 415 31.52 -9.15 2.72
C PRO A 415 32.09 -7.72 2.62
N THR A 416 33.41 -7.60 2.46
CA THR A 416 34.07 -6.30 2.31
C THR A 416 34.23 -5.94 0.83
N VAL A 417 33.61 -4.86 0.35
CA VAL A 417 33.83 -4.35 -1.01
C VAL A 417 34.99 -3.37 -1.01
N ARG A 418 35.95 -3.55 -1.92
CA ARG A 418 36.95 -2.51 -2.20
C ARG A 418 36.42 -1.55 -3.28
N VAL A 419 36.12 -0.32 -2.88
CA VAL A 419 35.51 0.65 -3.80
C VAL A 419 36.50 1.23 -4.82
N ASP A 420 37.80 0.93 -4.68
CA ASP A 420 38.84 1.41 -5.59
C ASP A 420 38.54 1.02 -7.05
N ALA A 421 37.97 -0.17 -7.27
CA ALA A 421 37.62 -0.64 -8.60
C ALA A 421 36.52 0.19 -9.27
N LEU A 422 35.59 0.77 -8.51
CA LEU A 422 34.57 1.69 -9.06
C LEU A 422 35.22 2.93 -9.68
N SER A 423 36.38 3.36 -9.18
CA SER A 423 37.13 4.50 -9.73
C SER A 423 37.68 4.22 -11.15
N THR A 424 37.72 2.96 -11.57
CA THR A 424 38.18 2.54 -12.92
C THR A 424 37.04 2.39 -13.94
N MET A 425 35.79 2.35 -13.48
CA MET A 425 34.60 2.07 -14.30
C MET A 425 34.05 3.35 -14.93
N SER A 426 34.75 3.92 -15.91
CA SER A 426 34.38 5.24 -16.47
C SER A 426 33.07 5.24 -17.27
N ASN A 427 32.55 4.08 -17.71
CA ASN A 427 31.33 3.96 -18.51
C ASN A 427 30.09 3.55 -17.70
N LEU A 428 30.19 3.55 -16.37
CA LEU A 428 29.11 3.13 -15.48
C LEU A 428 27.92 4.11 -15.53
N LYS A 429 26.75 3.61 -15.90
CA LYS A 429 25.50 4.38 -16.06
C LYS A 429 24.52 4.17 -14.91
N LEU A 430 24.54 2.99 -14.30
CA LEU A 430 23.69 2.60 -13.17
C LEU A 430 24.56 2.02 -12.06
N LEU A 431 24.43 2.53 -10.84
CA LEU A 431 25.05 1.98 -9.64
C LEU A 431 24.02 1.94 -8.52
N LYS A 432 23.63 0.74 -8.08
CA LYS A 432 22.67 0.56 -6.99
C LYS A 432 23.14 -0.47 -5.98
N PHE A 433 23.28 -0.02 -4.74
CA PHE A 433 23.50 -0.84 -3.56
C PHE A 433 22.37 -0.58 -2.56
N ARG A 434 21.34 -1.44 -2.59
CA ARG A 434 20.20 -1.43 -1.66
C ARG A 434 20.29 -2.64 -0.74
N TYR A 435 21.12 -2.56 0.30
CA TYR A 435 21.26 -3.63 1.29
C TYR A 435 20.76 -3.16 2.65
N ALA A 436 19.70 -3.78 3.17
CA ALA A 436 19.05 -3.35 4.42
C ALA A 436 19.29 -4.27 5.64
N GLY A 437 19.89 -5.46 5.46
CA GLY A 437 19.92 -6.50 6.52
C GLY A 437 21.22 -6.68 7.30
N TYR A 438 22.39 -6.54 6.66
CA TYR A 438 23.71 -6.71 7.28
C TYR A 438 24.65 -5.55 6.92
N GLU A 439 25.65 -5.30 7.76
CA GLU A 439 26.64 -4.24 7.50
C GLU A 439 27.61 -4.66 6.39
N ILE A 440 27.45 -4.10 5.19
CA ILE A 440 28.48 -4.18 4.15
C ILE A 440 29.61 -3.24 4.56
N ASN A 441 30.79 -3.79 4.79
CA ASN A 441 31.98 -2.99 4.99
C ASN A 441 32.54 -2.55 3.63
N TYR A 442 32.72 -1.25 3.46
CA TYR A 442 33.43 -0.70 2.32
C TYR A 442 34.86 -0.36 2.75
N SER A 443 35.83 -0.75 1.94
CA SER A 443 37.24 -0.42 2.14
C SER A 443 37.82 0.20 0.88
N GLY A 444 38.99 0.84 1.00
CA GLY A 444 39.62 1.55 -0.12
C GLY A 444 39.15 2.99 -0.24
N THR A 445 39.60 3.67 -1.30
CA THR A 445 39.34 5.10 -1.52
C THR A 445 38.60 5.30 -2.84
N LEU A 446 37.41 5.90 -2.77
CA LEU A 446 36.66 6.29 -3.96
C LEU A 446 37.21 7.63 -4.49
N THR A 447 38.13 7.57 -5.45
CA THR A 447 38.75 8.79 -6.02
C THR A 447 37.98 9.36 -7.21
N LYS A 448 37.20 8.52 -7.91
CA LYS A 448 36.41 8.91 -9.07
C LYS A 448 35.08 8.15 -9.08
N LEU A 449 34.04 8.79 -9.60
CA LEU A 449 32.81 8.16 -10.05
C LEU A 449 32.64 8.45 -11.54
N SER A 450 31.93 7.58 -12.26
CA SER A 450 31.66 7.80 -13.67
C SER A 450 30.72 9.00 -13.88
N ASN A 451 31.09 9.90 -14.77
CA ASN A 451 30.24 11.02 -15.20
C ASN A 451 29.11 10.56 -16.16
N GLU A 452 29.06 9.27 -16.50
CA GLU A 452 27.96 8.67 -17.27
C GLU A 452 26.80 8.19 -16.38
N LEU A 453 26.93 8.28 -15.05
CA LEU A 453 25.91 7.85 -14.10
C LEU A 453 24.62 8.68 -14.23
N GLY A 454 23.50 7.97 -14.43
CA GLY A 454 22.15 8.52 -14.33
C GLY A 454 21.45 8.16 -13.04
N TYR A 455 21.73 6.98 -12.50
CA TYR A 455 21.08 6.48 -11.29
C TYR A 455 22.16 6.00 -10.32
N LEU A 456 22.20 6.62 -9.16
CA LEU A 456 23.11 6.26 -8.07
C LEU A 456 22.29 6.02 -6.79
N THR A 457 22.20 4.76 -6.38
CA THR A 457 21.65 4.37 -5.09
C THR A 457 22.76 3.74 -4.26
N TRP A 458 23.00 4.25 -3.06
CA TRP A 458 24.02 3.70 -2.17
C TRP A 458 23.62 3.92 -0.71
N VAL A 459 22.94 2.92 -0.14
CA VAL A 459 22.52 2.93 1.26
C VAL A 459 23.76 2.85 2.16
N LYS A 460 23.81 3.69 3.21
CA LYS A 460 24.96 3.82 4.12
C LYS A 460 26.27 4.17 3.38
N TYR A 461 26.22 5.15 2.47
CA TYR A 461 27.43 5.60 1.78
C TYR A 461 28.50 6.06 2.80
N PRO A 462 29.71 5.48 2.77
CA PRO A 462 30.65 5.58 3.90
C PRO A 462 31.50 6.86 3.89
N PHE A 463 31.58 7.57 2.76
CA PHE A 463 32.44 8.74 2.62
C PHE A 463 31.72 10.05 2.99
N GLU A 464 32.52 11.04 3.39
CA GLU A 464 32.00 12.33 3.86
C GLU A 464 31.47 13.23 2.73
N CYS A 465 31.86 12.96 1.48
CA CYS A 465 31.42 13.67 0.28
C CYS A 465 31.50 12.77 -0.97
N LEU A 466 30.90 13.22 -2.08
CA LEU A 466 31.13 12.60 -3.39
C LEU A 466 32.49 13.04 -3.97
N PRO A 467 33.15 12.23 -4.81
CA PRO A 467 34.44 12.58 -5.39
C PRO A 467 34.40 13.92 -6.14
N PRO A 468 35.37 14.83 -5.93
CA PRO A 468 35.36 16.16 -6.55
C PRO A 468 35.32 16.16 -8.09
N SER A 469 35.90 15.11 -8.70
CA SER A 469 35.94 14.92 -10.15
C SER A 469 34.61 14.50 -10.77
N PHE A 470 33.61 14.15 -9.95
CA PHE A 470 32.30 13.73 -10.45
C PHE A 470 31.53 14.92 -11.02
N GLU A 471 31.04 14.76 -12.24
CA GLU A 471 30.21 15.73 -12.97
C GLU A 471 28.82 15.13 -13.19
N PRO A 472 27.81 15.53 -12.39
CA PRO A 472 26.49 14.90 -12.36
C PRO A 472 25.54 15.37 -13.47
N ASP A 473 26.04 15.78 -14.65
CA ASP A 473 25.22 16.33 -15.75
C ASP A 473 24.14 15.34 -16.26
N LYS A 474 24.44 14.04 -16.20
CA LYS A 474 23.54 12.96 -16.63
C LYS A 474 22.68 12.40 -15.50
N LEU A 475 22.90 12.84 -14.26
CA LEU A 475 22.27 12.28 -13.07
C LEU A 475 20.77 12.61 -13.06
N VAL A 476 19.96 11.56 -13.01
CA VAL A 476 18.49 11.58 -12.89
C VAL A 476 18.09 11.34 -11.44
N GLU A 477 18.77 10.43 -10.75
CA GLU A 477 18.45 10.01 -9.39
C GLU A 477 19.70 9.82 -8.53
N LEU A 478 19.67 10.41 -7.33
CA LEU A 478 20.72 10.28 -6.32
C LEU A 478 20.12 9.92 -4.96
N ILE A 479 20.26 8.66 -4.55
CA ILE A 479 19.66 8.09 -3.34
C ILE A 479 20.78 7.58 -2.43
N LEU A 480 21.14 8.37 -1.42
CA LEU A 480 22.22 8.07 -0.47
C LEU A 480 21.70 8.10 0.98
N PRO A 481 20.72 7.26 1.35
CA PRO A 481 20.16 7.27 2.70
C PRO A 481 21.14 6.70 3.73
N LYS A 482 21.04 7.16 4.98
CA LYS A 482 21.85 6.79 6.14
C LYS A 482 23.35 6.98 5.92
N SER A 483 23.74 7.96 5.11
CA SER A 483 25.13 8.16 4.70
C SER A 483 25.96 8.96 5.70
N ASN A 484 27.28 8.80 5.64
CA ASN A 484 28.23 9.57 6.44
C ASN A 484 28.54 10.96 5.85
N ILE A 485 27.72 11.42 4.91
CA ILE A 485 27.95 12.66 4.17
C ILE A 485 27.84 13.85 5.11
N LYS A 486 28.89 14.67 5.15
CA LYS A 486 28.90 15.98 5.82
C LYS A 486 28.53 17.10 4.86
N GLN A 487 28.96 16.96 3.61
CA GLN A 487 28.69 17.86 2.51
C GLN A 487 28.71 17.06 1.20
N LEU A 488 27.70 17.22 0.35
CA LEU A 488 27.59 16.42 -0.88
C LEU A 488 28.73 16.71 -1.88
N TRP A 489 29.02 18.00 -2.13
CA TRP A 489 30.14 18.51 -2.93
C TRP A 489 30.45 19.99 -2.59
N GLU A 490 31.67 20.45 -2.88
CA GLU A 490 32.13 21.83 -2.59
C GLU A 490 31.77 22.85 -3.68
N ASP A 491 31.92 22.47 -4.95
CA ASP A 491 31.68 23.35 -6.08
C ASP A 491 30.23 23.32 -6.57
N ARG A 492 29.82 24.38 -7.28
CA ARG A 492 28.53 24.39 -7.99
C ARG A 492 28.58 23.40 -9.15
N LYS A 493 27.69 22.40 -9.13
CA LYS A 493 27.56 21.38 -10.18
C LYS A 493 26.22 21.54 -10.90
N PRO A 494 26.17 21.49 -12.24
CA PRO A 494 24.92 21.52 -12.99
C PRO A 494 24.16 20.20 -12.80
N LEU A 495 22.83 20.27 -12.66
CA LEU A 495 21.96 19.11 -12.42
C LEU A 495 20.75 19.14 -13.38
N PRO A 496 20.97 19.19 -14.70
CA PRO A 496 19.91 19.49 -15.67
C PRO A 496 18.86 18.38 -15.80
N ASN A 497 19.14 17.17 -15.32
CA ASN A 497 18.26 16.00 -15.43
C ASN A 497 17.79 15.45 -14.08
N LEU A 498 18.28 16.00 -12.95
CA LEU A 498 18.01 15.45 -11.63
C LEU A 498 16.53 15.60 -11.26
N ARG A 499 15.89 14.47 -10.94
CA ARG A 499 14.48 14.37 -10.53
C ARG A 499 14.33 14.00 -9.06
N HIS A 500 15.17 13.10 -8.56
CA HIS A 500 15.09 12.59 -7.18
C HIS A 500 16.40 12.76 -6.45
N LEU A 501 16.34 13.32 -5.24
CA LEU A 501 17.47 13.44 -4.33
C LEU A 501 17.06 13.02 -2.92
N ASP A 502 17.68 11.95 -2.41
CA ASP A 502 17.46 11.44 -1.06
C ASP A 502 18.80 11.37 -0.32
N LEU A 503 18.93 12.14 0.76
CA LEU A 503 20.04 12.08 1.72
C LEU A 503 19.54 11.77 3.13
N SER A 504 18.35 11.19 3.26
CA SER A 504 17.70 10.86 4.53
C SER A 504 18.64 10.07 5.45
N GLY A 505 18.51 10.21 6.76
CA GLY A 505 19.36 9.59 7.77
C GLY A 505 20.82 10.03 7.76
N SER A 506 21.24 10.99 6.92
CA SER A 506 22.61 11.51 6.91
C SER A 506 22.83 12.44 8.11
N LYS A 507 23.11 11.86 9.29
CA LYS A 507 23.16 12.56 10.58
C LYS A 507 24.23 13.65 10.66
N ASN A 508 25.30 13.51 9.87
CA ASN A 508 26.44 14.42 9.83
C ASN A 508 26.30 15.54 8.80
N LEU A 509 25.19 15.56 8.03
CA LEU A 509 24.95 16.57 7.01
C LEU A 509 24.64 17.92 7.68
N ILE A 510 25.59 18.86 7.57
CA ILE A 510 25.46 20.20 8.20
C ILE A 510 24.82 21.19 7.22
N LYS A 511 25.15 21.08 5.93
CA LYS A 511 24.74 22.03 4.90
C LYS A 511 24.47 21.35 3.57
N MET A 512 23.36 21.75 2.94
CA MET A 512 23.04 21.36 1.57
C MET A 512 23.86 22.16 0.54
N PRO A 513 24.35 21.51 -0.54
CA PRO A 513 24.96 22.24 -1.65
C PRO A 513 23.91 23.07 -2.41
N TYR A 514 24.36 23.99 -3.25
CA TYR A 514 23.47 24.71 -4.16
C TYR A 514 22.90 23.76 -5.22
N ILE A 515 21.57 23.62 -5.26
CA ILE A 515 20.84 22.80 -6.25
C ILE A 515 19.85 23.62 -7.10
N GLY A 516 20.06 24.95 -7.19
CA GLY A 516 19.16 25.83 -7.95
C GLY A 516 19.10 25.55 -9.46
N ASP A 517 20.08 24.84 -10.02
CA ASP A 517 20.08 24.41 -11.42
C ASP A 517 19.28 23.11 -11.67
N ALA A 518 18.81 22.44 -10.60
CA ALA A 518 18.00 21.21 -10.69
C ALA A 518 16.54 21.53 -11.01
N LEU A 519 16.27 22.04 -12.21
CA LEU A 519 14.95 22.54 -12.63
C LEU A 519 13.86 21.46 -12.73
N TYR A 520 14.26 20.19 -12.81
CA TYR A 520 13.38 19.03 -12.92
C TYR A 520 13.26 18.23 -11.62
N LEU A 521 13.79 18.73 -10.50
CA LEU A 521 13.74 18.02 -9.22
C LEU A 521 12.27 17.92 -8.76
N GLU A 522 11.77 16.71 -8.63
CA GLU A 522 10.38 16.37 -8.30
C GLU A 522 10.23 15.96 -6.83
N TRP A 523 11.25 15.33 -6.24
CA TRP A 523 11.29 14.87 -4.86
C TRP A 523 12.64 15.15 -4.19
N LEU A 524 12.60 15.70 -2.97
CA LEU A 524 13.76 15.92 -2.11
C LEU A 524 13.49 15.36 -0.71
N ASP A 525 14.31 14.41 -0.28
CA ASP A 525 14.26 13.82 1.06
C ASP A 525 15.53 14.07 1.85
N LEU A 526 15.38 14.74 2.99
CA LEU A 526 16.45 15.03 3.97
C LEU A 526 16.03 14.59 5.38
N GLU A 527 15.08 13.66 5.48
CA GLU A 527 14.58 13.17 6.77
C GLU A 527 15.72 12.72 7.68
N GLY A 528 15.70 13.05 8.96
CA GLY A 528 16.70 12.59 9.93
C GLY A 528 18.10 13.18 9.74
N CYS A 529 18.28 14.19 8.87
CA CYS A 529 19.48 15.02 8.83
C CYS A 529 19.54 15.95 10.06
N ILE A 530 19.89 15.38 11.22
CA ILE A 530 19.74 16.04 12.53
C ILE A 530 20.61 17.29 12.70
N GLN A 531 21.78 17.38 12.03
CA GLN A 531 22.70 18.52 12.11
C GLN A 531 22.43 19.61 11.06
N LEU A 532 21.45 19.42 10.17
CA LEU A 532 21.15 20.36 9.09
C LEU A 532 20.55 21.65 9.65
N GLU A 533 21.27 22.77 9.56
CA GLU A 533 20.85 24.06 10.13
C GLU A 533 20.06 24.92 9.13
N GLU A 534 20.48 24.89 7.86
CA GLU A 534 19.91 25.69 6.78
C GLU A 534 19.88 24.89 5.48
N ILE A 535 18.84 25.13 4.71
CA ILE A 535 18.69 24.62 3.36
C ILE A 535 18.90 25.80 2.40
N GLY A 536 20.03 25.80 1.69
CA GLY A 536 20.42 26.82 0.70
C GLY A 536 19.60 26.78 -0.60
N LEU A 537 18.30 26.58 -0.45
CA LEU A 537 17.35 26.42 -1.53
C LEU A 537 16.74 27.79 -1.87
N SER A 538 17.40 28.54 -2.76
CA SER A 538 16.68 29.50 -3.60
C SER A 538 15.98 28.68 -4.69
N VAL A 539 14.90 27.96 -4.32
CA VAL A 539 14.30 26.91 -5.16
C VAL A 539 13.79 27.52 -6.47
N LEU A 540 14.48 27.24 -7.58
CA LEU A 540 13.96 27.44 -8.94
C LEU A 540 13.39 26.14 -9.52
N SER A 541 13.40 25.02 -8.78
CA SER A 541 12.81 23.78 -9.26
C SER A 541 11.29 23.91 -9.36
N ARG A 542 10.82 24.20 -10.57
CA ARG A 542 9.39 24.34 -10.91
C ARG A 542 8.64 23.02 -10.88
N LYS A 543 9.33 21.90 -10.66
CA LYS A 543 8.75 20.56 -10.63
C LYS A 543 8.68 19.93 -9.24
N LEU A 544 9.22 20.57 -8.21
CA LEU A 544 9.28 19.99 -6.87
C LEU A 544 7.86 19.80 -6.32
N THR A 545 7.46 18.55 -6.09
CA THR A 545 6.12 18.18 -5.61
C THR A 545 6.11 17.76 -4.14
N SER A 546 7.24 17.23 -3.64
CA SER A 546 7.37 16.75 -2.27
C SER A 546 8.72 17.14 -1.67
N LEU A 547 8.70 17.67 -0.45
CA LEU A 547 9.88 18.03 0.35
C LEU A 547 9.76 17.42 1.75
N ASN A 548 10.63 16.46 2.06
CA ASN A 548 10.68 15.78 3.36
C ASN A 548 11.86 16.31 4.20
N LEU A 549 11.57 16.96 5.32
CA LEU A 549 12.54 17.48 6.29
C LEU A 549 12.24 16.95 7.71
N ARG A 550 11.54 15.82 7.81
CA ARG A 550 11.20 15.22 9.10
C ARG A 550 12.47 15.01 9.93
N ASN A 551 12.38 15.20 11.24
CA ASN A 551 13.47 14.98 12.19
C ASN A 551 14.77 15.77 11.91
N CYS A 552 14.74 16.84 11.10
CA CYS A 552 15.85 17.81 10.99
C CYS A 552 15.90 18.71 12.24
N LYS A 553 16.43 18.16 13.35
CA LYS A 553 16.35 18.77 14.70
C LYS A 553 17.03 20.13 14.81
N SER A 554 18.14 20.36 14.10
CA SER A 554 18.88 21.63 14.10
C SER A 554 18.35 22.68 13.12
N LEU A 555 17.33 22.37 12.31
CA LEU A 555 16.82 23.29 11.28
C LEU A 555 16.19 24.53 11.93
N ILE A 556 16.77 25.70 11.70
CA ILE A 556 16.34 26.97 12.35
C ILE A 556 15.30 27.71 11.53
N LYS A 557 15.41 27.65 10.19
CA LYS A 557 14.58 28.37 9.22
C LYS A 557 14.35 27.53 7.96
N LEU A 558 13.21 27.76 7.31
CA LEU A 558 12.91 27.17 6.01
C LEU A 558 13.62 27.92 4.88
N PRO A 559 13.80 27.29 3.70
CA PRO A 559 14.22 27.99 2.50
C PRO A 559 13.17 29.01 2.04
N GLN A 560 13.60 30.03 1.31
CA GLN A 560 12.67 30.97 0.67
C GLN A 560 12.02 30.29 -0.54
N PHE A 561 10.71 30.05 -0.44
CA PHE A 561 9.92 29.49 -1.53
C PHE A 561 9.63 30.54 -2.62
N GLY A 562 9.62 30.11 -3.89
CA GLY A 562 9.24 30.94 -5.03
C GLY A 562 7.78 30.74 -5.45
N GLU A 563 7.19 31.73 -6.12
CA GLU A 563 5.80 31.68 -6.62
C GLU A 563 5.53 30.59 -7.67
N ASP A 564 6.55 30.20 -8.44
CA ASP A 564 6.44 29.20 -9.50
C ASP A 564 6.45 27.75 -8.97
N LEU A 565 6.55 27.52 -7.65
CA LEU A 565 6.64 26.17 -7.07
C LEU A 565 5.28 25.45 -7.09
N ILE A 566 5.32 24.17 -7.44
CA ILE A 566 4.14 23.28 -7.47
C ILE A 566 4.11 22.29 -6.30
N LEU A 567 4.79 22.62 -5.20
CA LEU A 567 4.89 21.77 -4.01
C LEU A 567 3.50 21.39 -3.51
N LYS A 568 3.26 20.09 -3.34
CA LYS A 568 2.03 19.52 -2.80
C LYS A 568 2.22 19.15 -1.34
N LYS A 569 3.32 18.44 -1.02
CA LYS A 569 3.58 17.89 0.30
C LYS A 569 4.82 18.52 0.94
N LEU A 570 4.69 19.02 2.17
CA LEU A 570 5.79 19.54 2.98
C LEU A 570 5.77 18.91 4.38
N TYR A 571 6.81 18.15 4.70
CA TYR A 571 6.95 17.47 5.99
C TYR A 571 8.07 18.11 6.82
N LEU A 572 7.71 18.59 8.01
CA LEU A 572 8.56 19.29 8.98
C LEU A 572 8.47 18.67 10.38
N GLU A 573 7.86 17.49 10.49
CA GLU A 573 7.68 16.80 11.76
C GLU A 573 9.00 16.65 12.51
N GLY A 574 9.04 16.92 13.81
CA GLY A 574 10.25 16.78 14.62
C GLY A 574 11.35 17.82 14.33
N CYS A 575 11.10 18.88 13.55
CA CYS A 575 12.01 20.03 13.43
C CYS A 575 12.01 20.88 14.71
N GLN A 576 12.76 20.43 15.73
CA GLN A 576 12.68 20.97 17.08
C GLN A 576 13.22 22.39 17.21
N SER A 577 14.18 22.82 16.39
CA SER A 577 14.77 24.17 16.43
C SER A 577 14.03 25.22 15.59
N LEU A 578 13.07 24.80 14.77
CA LEU A 578 12.34 25.67 13.87
C LEU A 578 11.47 26.65 14.69
N SER A 579 11.73 27.95 14.56
CA SER A 579 11.14 28.96 15.44
C SER A 579 9.96 29.73 14.85
N HIS A 580 9.90 29.86 13.53
CA HIS A 580 8.84 30.57 12.81
C HIS A 580 8.69 30.05 11.38
N ILE A 581 7.49 30.20 10.82
CA ILE A 581 7.21 30.05 9.39
C ILE A 581 7.06 31.45 8.80
N ASP A 582 7.82 31.73 7.73
CA ASP A 582 7.85 33.05 7.09
C ASP A 582 6.78 33.23 6.00
N GLN A 583 6.74 34.42 5.41
CA GLN A 583 5.77 34.82 4.40
C GLN A 583 5.82 33.99 3.10
N SER A 584 6.96 33.34 2.81
CA SER A 584 7.12 32.60 1.56
C SER A 584 6.26 31.34 1.49
N ILE A 585 5.78 30.83 2.64
CA ILE A 585 4.83 29.71 2.67
C ILE A 585 3.57 30.01 1.83
N GLY A 586 3.09 31.25 1.82
CA GLY A 586 1.89 31.64 1.07
C GLY A 586 2.03 31.57 -0.46
N PHE A 587 3.25 31.37 -0.98
CA PHE A 587 3.51 31.15 -2.39
C PHE A 587 3.19 29.72 -2.84
N LEU A 588 3.12 28.75 -1.93
CA LEU A 588 2.90 27.34 -2.24
C LEU A 588 1.42 27.02 -2.54
N LYS A 589 0.84 27.62 -3.59
CA LYS A 589 -0.60 27.52 -3.92
C LYS A 589 -1.12 26.10 -4.15
N ASN A 590 -0.22 25.15 -4.42
CA ASN A 590 -0.56 23.76 -4.67
C ASN A 590 -0.43 22.85 -3.43
N LEU A 591 0.00 23.40 -2.29
CA LEU A 591 0.22 22.63 -1.07
C LEU A 591 -1.10 22.03 -0.59
N ASP A 592 -1.12 20.70 -0.43
CA ASP A 592 -2.25 19.92 0.04
C ASP A 592 -2.02 19.36 1.46
N HIS A 593 -0.78 19.03 1.81
CA HIS A 593 -0.40 18.50 3.13
C HIS A 593 0.77 19.29 3.73
N LEU A 594 0.57 19.81 4.94
CA LEU A 594 1.59 20.48 5.74
C LEU A 594 1.64 19.87 7.14
N ASN A 595 2.71 19.12 7.44
CA ASN A 595 2.90 18.51 8.75
C ASN A 595 4.08 19.18 9.48
N MET A 596 3.82 19.75 10.65
CA MET A 596 4.75 20.41 11.57
C MET A 596 4.66 19.81 12.98
N GLU A 597 4.24 18.55 13.10
CA GLU A 597 4.15 17.87 14.40
C GLU A 597 5.49 17.90 15.15
N ASN A 598 5.46 18.03 16.47
CA ASN A 598 6.64 18.07 17.34
C ASN A 598 7.67 19.18 17.00
N CYS A 599 7.28 20.26 16.30
CA CYS A 599 8.08 21.49 16.17
C CYS A 599 8.06 22.31 17.46
N LYS A 600 8.74 21.81 18.50
CA LYS A 600 8.63 22.31 19.89
C LYS A 600 8.98 23.79 20.07
N GLN A 601 9.88 24.37 19.27
CA GLN A 601 10.27 25.79 19.36
C GLN A 601 9.46 26.73 18.46
N LEU A 602 8.51 26.21 17.67
CA LEU A 602 7.70 27.01 16.76
C LEU A 602 6.82 27.96 17.57
N LYS A 603 7.00 29.28 17.39
CA LYS A 603 6.25 30.31 18.12
C LYS A 603 5.18 30.99 17.28
N ARG A 604 5.45 31.22 16.00
CA ARG A 604 4.62 32.04 15.11
C ARG A 604 4.57 31.47 13.70
N ILE A 605 3.41 31.61 13.07
CA ILE A 605 3.17 31.28 11.67
C ILE A 605 2.72 32.56 10.98
N ASP A 606 3.34 32.91 9.85
CA ASP A 606 2.98 34.09 9.09
C ASP A 606 1.52 34.02 8.55
N PRO A 607 0.77 35.15 8.53
CA PRO A 607 -0.59 35.17 8.01
C PRO A 607 -0.77 34.72 6.56
N SER A 608 0.29 34.69 5.75
CA SER A 608 0.27 34.17 4.38
C SER A 608 -0.14 32.69 4.26
N ILE A 609 -0.09 31.91 5.35
CA ILE A 609 -0.63 30.53 5.39
C ILE A 609 -2.10 30.47 4.94
N GLY A 610 -2.89 31.51 5.20
CA GLY A 610 -4.28 31.60 4.77
C GLY A 610 -4.49 31.73 3.25
N LEU A 611 -3.41 31.83 2.47
CA LEU A 611 -3.44 31.88 1.01
C LEU A 611 -3.30 30.49 0.35
N LEU A 612 -3.20 29.41 1.15
CA LEU A 612 -3.05 28.03 0.69
C LEU A 612 -4.41 27.39 0.36
N GLU A 613 -5.02 27.81 -0.75
CA GLU A 613 -6.39 27.45 -1.10
C GLU A 613 -6.64 25.94 -1.26
N LYS A 614 -5.59 25.15 -1.56
CA LYS A 614 -5.68 23.69 -1.74
C LYS A 614 -5.31 22.89 -0.50
N LEU A 615 -4.91 23.52 0.60
CA LEU A 615 -4.47 22.83 1.81
C LEU A 615 -5.62 22.01 2.40
N ARG A 616 -5.42 20.69 2.50
CA ARG A 616 -6.38 19.72 3.05
C ARG A 616 -6.02 19.29 4.46
N GLU A 617 -4.74 19.22 4.76
CA GLU A 617 -4.23 18.79 6.06
C GLU A 617 -3.21 19.77 6.62
N LEU A 618 -3.41 20.15 7.88
CA LEU A 618 -2.48 20.92 8.68
C LEU A 618 -2.28 20.24 10.04
N ASN A 619 -1.12 19.64 10.25
CA ASN A 619 -0.76 19.02 11.53
C ASN A 619 0.27 19.91 12.27
N LEU A 620 -0.08 20.31 13.49
CA LEU A 620 0.70 21.14 14.41
C LEU A 620 0.82 20.49 15.80
N LYS A 621 0.51 19.19 15.91
CA LYS A 621 0.53 18.43 17.16
C LYS A 621 1.85 18.65 17.91
N ASN A 622 1.77 18.79 19.24
CA ASN A 622 2.89 18.99 20.15
C ASN A 622 3.81 20.19 19.82
N CYS A 623 3.33 21.21 19.10
CA CYS A 623 4.00 22.51 18.99
C CYS A 623 3.85 23.31 20.31
N LYS A 624 4.52 22.86 21.37
CA LYS A 624 4.33 23.34 22.76
C LYS A 624 4.57 24.84 22.97
N ASN A 625 5.37 25.50 22.12
CA ASN A 625 5.66 26.94 22.21
C ASN A 625 4.83 27.83 21.27
N LEU A 626 3.88 27.27 20.51
CA LEU A 626 3.07 28.04 19.58
C LEU A 626 2.18 29.03 20.36
N GLU A 627 2.42 30.33 20.18
CA GLU A 627 1.76 31.39 20.97
C GLU A 627 0.41 31.77 20.36
N SER A 628 0.30 31.77 19.04
CA SER A 628 -0.92 32.15 18.31
C SER A 628 -0.93 31.56 16.89
N LEU A 629 -2.12 31.36 16.34
CA LEU A 629 -2.34 31.15 14.91
C LEU A 629 -2.82 32.46 14.28
N PRO A 630 -2.49 32.74 13.02
CA PRO A 630 -3.03 33.90 12.33
C PRO A 630 -4.50 33.69 11.95
N ASN A 631 -5.33 34.74 12.09
CA ASN A 631 -6.77 34.71 11.73
C ASN A 631 -7.04 34.36 10.26
N SER A 632 -6.03 34.51 9.39
CA SER A 632 -6.11 34.12 7.98
C SER A 632 -6.30 32.63 7.75
N ILE A 633 -5.99 31.78 8.74
CA ILE A 633 -6.24 30.32 8.69
C ILE A 633 -7.71 30.00 8.44
N LEU A 634 -8.64 30.87 8.85
CA LEU A 634 -10.07 30.75 8.59
C LEU A 634 -10.43 30.80 7.10
N GLY A 635 -9.53 31.31 6.26
CA GLY A 635 -9.67 31.35 4.80
C GLY A 635 -9.34 30.04 4.09
N LEU A 636 -8.87 29.01 4.81
CA LEU A 636 -8.52 27.70 4.25
C LEU A 636 -9.78 26.86 3.96
N ASN A 637 -10.46 27.18 2.86
CA ASN A 637 -11.75 26.58 2.50
C ASN A 637 -11.67 25.08 2.15
N SER A 638 -10.49 24.57 1.79
CA SER A 638 -10.26 23.15 1.46
C SER A 638 -9.81 22.30 2.64
N LEU A 639 -9.56 22.91 3.81
CA LEU A 639 -9.01 22.22 4.97
C LEU A 639 -10.01 21.21 5.51
N LYS A 640 -9.58 19.95 5.59
CA LYS A 640 -10.34 18.81 6.09
C LYS A 640 -9.83 18.34 7.45
N TYR A 641 -8.52 18.45 7.70
CA TYR A 641 -7.86 17.92 8.88
C TYR A 641 -7.01 19.01 9.55
N LEU A 642 -7.31 19.30 10.81
CA LEU A 642 -6.53 20.23 11.63
C LEU A 642 -6.19 19.58 12.96
N ASN A 643 -4.90 19.38 13.21
CA ASN A 643 -4.41 18.85 14.48
C ASN A 643 -3.60 19.90 15.24
N LEU A 644 -4.07 20.29 16.42
CA LEU A 644 -3.40 21.22 17.33
C LEU A 644 -3.14 20.58 18.69
N SER A 645 -3.26 19.25 18.81
CA SER A 645 -3.12 18.51 20.06
C SER A 645 -1.81 18.88 20.76
N GLY A 646 -1.83 19.10 22.08
CA GLY A 646 -0.63 19.42 22.87
C GLY A 646 -0.03 20.81 22.64
N CYS A 647 -0.70 21.73 21.91
CA CYS A 647 -0.30 23.14 21.78
C CYS A 647 -0.62 23.96 23.04
N VAL A 648 0.03 23.65 24.16
CA VAL A 648 -0.29 24.18 25.50
C VAL A 648 -0.17 25.70 25.70
N LYS A 649 0.57 26.41 24.83
CA LYS A 649 0.76 27.87 24.88
C LYS A 649 -0.12 28.66 23.90
N LEU A 650 -0.98 27.97 23.14
CA LEU A 650 -1.87 28.60 22.19
C LEU A 650 -2.97 29.39 22.93
N TYR A 651 -2.60 30.56 23.47
CA TYR A 651 -3.48 31.46 24.20
C TYR A 651 -4.10 32.45 23.22
N ASN A 652 -5.11 32.03 22.47
CA ASN A 652 -6.14 32.97 22.01
C ASN A 652 -7.40 32.25 21.50
N THR A 653 -8.49 32.33 22.26
CA THR A 653 -9.83 32.00 21.75
C THR A 653 -10.33 33.03 20.73
N GLU A 654 -9.62 34.17 20.51
CA GLU A 654 -9.97 35.17 19.49
C GLU A 654 -9.95 34.62 18.03
N LEU A 655 -9.28 33.48 17.76
CA LEU A 655 -9.35 32.78 16.47
C LEU A 655 -10.78 32.51 16.01
N LEU A 656 -11.71 32.38 16.95
CA LEU A 656 -13.12 32.06 16.69
C LEU A 656 -14.06 33.21 17.05
N TYR A 657 -13.54 34.37 17.50
CA TYR A 657 -14.35 35.47 18.00
C TYR A 657 -14.35 36.77 17.17
N GLU A 658 -13.38 37.08 16.29
CA GLU A 658 -13.52 38.20 15.32
C GLU A 658 -12.32 38.36 14.35
N LEU A 659 -12.59 38.65 13.07
CA LEU A 659 -11.60 39.00 12.05
C LEU A 659 -11.00 40.40 12.29
N ARG A 660 -9.83 40.51 12.92
CA ARG A 660 -9.13 41.82 13.08
C ARG A 660 -8.00 42.09 12.08
N ASP A 661 -7.59 41.13 11.25
CA ASP A 661 -6.32 41.22 10.48
C ASP A 661 -6.43 41.42 8.96
N ALA A 662 -7.58 41.84 8.42
CA ALA A 662 -7.71 42.13 6.98
C ALA A 662 -6.77 43.25 6.47
N GLY A 663 -6.21 44.07 7.37
CA GLY A 663 -5.26 45.13 7.03
C GLY A 663 -3.85 44.65 6.65
N GLN A 664 -3.42 43.46 7.11
CA GLN A 664 -2.06 42.96 6.84
C GLN A 664 -1.95 42.28 5.47
N LEU A 665 -2.97 41.51 5.06
CA LEU A 665 -3.01 40.84 3.75
C LEU A 665 -3.04 41.84 2.57
N LYS A 666 -3.68 43.02 2.74
CA LYS A 666 -3.65 44.10 1.73
C LYS A 666 -2.27 44.73 1.52
N LYS A 667 -1.36 44.60 2.51
CA LYS A 667 -0.01 45.17 2.45
C LYS A 667 1.01 44.23 1.79
N ILE A 668 0.62 42.96 1.58
CA ILE A 668 1.47 41.88 1.06
C ILE A 668 1.63 41.91 -0.47
N GLY A 669 0.87 42.75 -1.21
CA GLY A 669 1.22 43.10 -2.60
C GLY A 669 1.21 41.93 -3.60
N ILE A 670 0.47 40.85 -3.31
CA ILE A 670 0.20 39.77 -4.25
C ILE A 670 -1.25 39.94 -4.70
N ASP A 671 -1.49 40.16 -6.00
CA ASP A 671 -2.77 40.51 -6.64
C ASP A 671 -3.87 39.41 -6.59
N GLY A 672 -3.87 38.56 -5.55
CA GLY A 672 -4.76 37.40 -5.41
C GLY A 672 -5.29 37.15 -4.00
N ALA A 673 -5.34 38.15 -3.11
CA ALA A 673 -6.03 37.97 -1.82
C ALA A 673 -7.52 37.62 -2.06
N PRO A 674 -8.10 36.63 -1.35
CA PRO A 674 -9.49 36.25 -1.56
C PRO A 674 -10.42 37.47 -1.41
N ILE A 675 -11.23 37.70 -2.44
CA ILE A 675 -12.13 38.87 -2.59
C ILE A 675 -13.17 38.96 -1.43
N HIS A 676 -13.26 37.93 -0.58
CA HIS A 676 -14.17 37.86 0.56
C HIS A 676 -13.74 38.62 1.83
N PHE A 677 -12.52 39.15 1.93
CA PHE A 677 -12.07 39.95 3.09
C PHE A 677 -12.45 41.44 3.00
N GLN A 678 -13.69 41.76 2.62
CA GLN A 678 -14.16 43.15 2.66
C GLN A 678 -14.44 43.58 4.11
N SER A 679 -13.69 44.59 4.54
CA SER A 679 -13.68 45.17 5.87
C SER A 679 -15.04 45.77 6.26
N THR A 680 -15.65 45.30 7.35
CA THR A 680 -16.64 46.10 8.10
C THR A 680 -15.92 47.03 9.08
N SER A 681 -15.18 48.01 8.56
CA SER A 681 -14.60 49.07 9.38
C SER A 681 -15.57 50.24 9.48
N SER A 682 -16.36 50.30 10.56
CA SER A 682 -16.87 51.56 11.12
C SER A 682 -17.67 51.35 12.40
N TYR A 683 -17.01 51.04 13.53
CA TYR A 683 -17.57 51.42 14.84
C TYR A 683 -16.49 51.92 15.79
N SER A 684 -16.79 53.09 16.34
CA SER A 684 -15.97 53.95 17.18
C SER A 684 -15.64 53.36 18.55
N ARG A 685 -14.45 53.71 19.04
CA ARG A 685 -14.09 53.65 20.47
C ARG A 685 -15.10 54.44 21.29
N GLN A 686 -15.99 53.76 22.01
CA GLN A 686 -16.58 54.11 23.31
C GLN A 686 -17.88 53.32 23.47
N HIS A 687 -17.88 52.34 24.39
CA HIS A 687 -18.95 52.02 25.35
C HIS A 687 -18.81 50.56 25.80
N LYS A 688 -18.51 50.40 27.10
CA LYS A 688 -18.69 49.15 27.84
C LYS A 688 -20.19 48.82 27.92
N LYS A 689 -20.49 47.52 27.83
CA LYS A 689 -21.75 46.80 28.11
C LYS A 689 -22.66 46.50 26.90
N SER A 690 -22.84 45.20 26.70
CA SER A 690 -23.85 44.47 25.91
C SER A 690 -24.08 44.92 24.48
N VAL A 691 -23.47 44.21 23.52
CA VAL A 691 -24.09 43.97 22.21
C VAL A 691 -23.68 42.57 21.74
N SER A 692 -24.67 41.75 21.40
CA SER A 692 -24.54 40.50 20.68
C SER A 692 -23.81 40.72 19.35
N CYS A 693 -22.60 40.19 19.20
CA CYS A 693 -21.90 40.17 17.92
C CYS A 693 -22.66 39.25 16.96
N SER A 694 -23.11 39.81 15.84
CA SER A 694 -23.61 39.01 14.72
C SER A 694 -22.42 38.28 14.09
N MET A 695 -22.47 36.95 14.08
CA MET A 695 -21.43 36.05 13.57
C MET A 695 -21.08 36.36 12.11
N PRO A 696 -19.85 36.06 11.64
CA PRO A 696 -19.51 36.12 10.23
C PRO A 696 -20.50 35.29 9.40
N SER A 697 -21.00 35.86 8.30
CA SER A 697 -22.05 35.27 7.44
C SER A 697 -21.60 34.04 6.64
N SER A 698 -20.32 33.65 6.72
CA SER A 698 -19.75 32.48 6.05
C SER A 698 -19.32 31.43 7.07
N PRO A 699 -19.57 30.13 6.82
CA PRO A 699 -19.15 29.06 7.73
C PRO A 699 -17.62 29.02 7.88
N ILE A 700 -17.15 29.00 9.13
CA ILE A 700 -15.75 28.80 9.46
C ILE A 700 -15.39 27.35 9.11
N PHE A 701 -14.34 27.16 8.31
CA PHE A 701 -13.88 25.85 7.79
C PHE A 701 -15.01 24.98 7.18
N PRO A 702 -15.52 25.34 5.98
CA PRO A 702 -16.69 24.70 5.38
C PRO A 702 -16.51 23.18 5.10
N CYS A 703 -15.27 22.72 4.94
CA CYS A 703 -14.93 21.34 4.61
C CYS A 703 -14.29 20.55 5.77
N MET A 704 -14.21 21.13 6.97
CA MET A 704 -13.55 20.49 8.12
C MET A 704 -14.22 19.15 8.44
N ARG A 705 -13.42 18.09 8.50
CA ARG A 705 -13.84 16.73 8.85
C ARG A 705 -13.27 16.30 10.19
N GLN A 706 -12.02 16.63 10.49
CA GLN A 706 -11.39 16.27 11.76
C GLN A 706 -10.71 17.46 12.41
N LEU A 707 -10.98 17.64 13.69
CA LEU A 707 -10.40 18.69 14.52
C LEU A 707 -9.90 18.10 15.83
N ASP A 708 -8.58 18.15 16.04
CA ASP A 708 -7.94 17.79 17.30
C ASP A 708 -7.49 19.05 18.05
N LEU A 709 -8.08 19.29 19.22
CA LEU A 709 -7.71 20.35 20.16
C LEU A 709 -7.37 19.77 21.54
N SER A 710 -6.99 18.49 21.61
CA SER A 710 -6.69 17.82 22.86
C SER A 710 -5.45 18.41 23.55
N PHE A 711 -5.44 18.48 24.89
CA PHE A 711 -4.32 18.93 25.71
C PHE A 711 -3.78 20.34 25.38
N CYS A 712 -4.68 21.23 24.93
CA CYS A 712 -4.38 22.63 24.60
C CYS A 712 -4.55 23.61 25.77
N ASN A 713 -4.82 23.12 27.00
CA ASN A 713 -5.16 23.94 28.17
C ASN A 713 -6.37 24.88 27.97
N LEU A 714 -7.32 24.52 27.09
CA LEU A 714 -8.49 25.34 26.81
C LEU A 714 -9.42 25.43 28.02
N VAL A 715 -9.84 26.65 28.36
CA VAL A 715 -10.76 26.95 29.47
C VAL A 715 -12.20 27.15 28.97
N GLU A 716 -12.36 27.44 27.68
CA GLU A 716 -13.64 27.61 26.99
C GLU A 716 -13.51 27.09 25.56
N ILE A 717 -14.58 26.52 25.03
CA ILE A 717 -14.66 26.03 23.65
C ILE A 717 -15.64 26.93 22.88
N PRO A 718 -15.22 27.62 21.80
CA PRO A 718 -16.08 28.60 21.14
C PRO A 718 -17.28 28.00 20.39
N ASP A 719 -18.40 28.75 20.36
CA ASP A 719 -19.65 28.36 19.69
C ASP A 719 -19.50 28.09 18.18
N ALA A 720 -18.47 28.65 17.55
CA ALA A 720 -18.14 28.40 16.15
C ALA A 720 -17.97 26.91 15.81
N ILE A 721 -17.45 26.10 16.73
CA ILE A 721 -17.28 24.64 16.53
C ILE A 721 -18.64 23.96 16.31
N GLY A 722 -19.69 24.43 17.00
CA GLY A 722 -21.05 23.93 16.84
C GLY A 722 -21.68 24.22 15.47
N ASN A 723 -21.03 25.01 14.61
CA ASN A 723 -21.50 25.33 13.25
C ASN A 723 -20.70 24.61 12.14
N MET A 724 -19.73 23.74 12.47
CA MET A 724 -18.94 22.98 11.49
C MET A 724 -19.71 21.75 10.97
N CYS A 725 -20.71 21.94 10.10
CA CYS A 725 -21.64 20.88 9.67
C CYS A 725 -21.00 19.67 8.97
N CYS A 726 -19.75 19.78 8.51
CA CYS A 726 -19.00 18.69 7.88
C CYS A 726 -18.16 17.87 8.87
N LEU A 727 -18.11 18.27 10.15
CA LEU A 727 -17.22 17.68 11.14
C LEU A 727 -17.65 16.24 11.47
N GLU A 728 -16.71 15.31 11.31
CA GLU A 728 -16.86 13.87 11.52
C GLU A 728 -16.17 13.40 12.79
N TRP A 729 -15.05 14.03 13.17
CA TRP A 729 -14.25 13.67 14.34
C TRP A 729 -13.80 14.92 15.11
N LEU A 730 -14.00 14.90 16.43
CA LEU A 730 -13.64 16.00 17.33
C LEU A 730 -13.00 15.47 18.61
N ASP A 731 -11.75 15.86 18.87
CA ASP A 731 -11.07 15.57 20.12
C ASP A 731 -10.79 16.82 20.93
N LEU A 732 -11.34 16.85 22.14
CA LEU A 732 -11.21 17.93 23.11
C LEU A 732 -10.60 17.45 24.43
N SER A 733 -10.01 16.26 24.45
CA SER A 733 -9.48 15.60 25.64
C SER A 733 -8.42 16.46 26.36
N GLY A 734 -8.22 16.27 27.66
CA GLY A 734 -7.14 16.92 28.42
C GLY A 734 -7.27 18.43 28.65
N ASN A 735 -8.43 19.02 28.34
CA ASN A 735 -8.68 20.45 28.53
C ASN A 735 -9.42 20.79 29.83
N ASN A 736 -9.46 22.08 30.19
CA ASN A 736 -9.94 22.61 31.47
C ASN A 736 -11.27 23.38 31.40
N PHE A 737 -12.07 23.17 30.34
CA PHE A 737 -13.38 23.81 30.19
C PHE A 737 -14.44 23.19 31.11
N ALA A 738 -15.40 24.01 31.54
CA ALA A 738 -16.51 23.57 32.39
C ALA A 738 -17.74 23.09 31.59
N THR A 739 -17.92 23.63 30.39
CA THR A 739 -19.07 23.40 29.50
C THR A 739 -18.61 23.37 28.05
N LEU A 740 -19.39 22.71 27.19
CA LEU A 740 -19.20 22.68 25.73
C LEU A 740 -20.26 23.56 25.04
N PRO A 741 -19.98 24.06 23.82
CA PRO A 741 -20.98 24.73 22.99
C PRO A 741 -22.07 23.77 22.53
N ASN A 742 -23.12 24.30 21.90
CA ASN A 742 -24.17 23.46 21.34
C ASN A 742 -23.66 22.65 20.12
N LEU A 743 -23.69 21.32 20.21
CA LEU A 743 -23.21 20.41 19.16
C LEU A 743 -24.34 19.76 18.35
N LYS A 744 -25.62 20.11 18.61
CA LYS A 744 -26.80 19.50 17.99
C LYS A 744 -26.82 19.55 16.46
N LYS A 745 -26.18 20.55 15.86
CA LYS A 745 -26.13 20.75 14.40
C LYS A 745 -25.09 19.88 13.68
N LEU A 746 -24.21 19.19 14.40
CA LEU A 746 -23.12 18.40 13.82
C LEU A 746 -23.60 17.01 13.39
N SER A 747 -24.52 16.94 12.42
CA SER A 747 -25.16 15.67 12.01
C SER A 747 -24.20 14.62 11.43
N LYS A 748 -22.98 15.01 11.05
CA LYS A 748 -21.95 14.08 10.55
C LYS A 748 -20.95 13.62 11.63
N LEU A 749 -21.08 14.08 12.87
CA LEU A 749 -20.12 13.78 13.94
C LEU A 749 -20.22 12.30 14.36
N LEU A 750 -19.21 11.52 13.99
CA LEU A 750 -19.09 10.10 14.31
C LEU A 750 -18.29 9.85 15.58
N CYS A 751 -17.37 10.75 15.92
CA CYS A 751 -16.47 10.59 17.06
C CYS A 751 -16.35 11.89 17.86
N LEU A 752 -16.58 11.79 19.17
CA LEU A 752 -16.34 12.87 20.13
C LEU A 752 -15.53 12.34 21.32
N LYS A 753 -14.32 12.87 21.48
CA LYS A 753 -13.43 12.54 22.60
C LYS A 753 -13.37 13.69 23.62
N LEU A 754 -13.64 13.33 24.86
CA LEU A 754 -13.71 14.20 26.04
C LEU A 754 -12.99 13.55 27.23
N GLN A 755 -11.86 12.90 26.97
CA GLN A 755 -11.10 12.18 27.99
C GLN A 755 -10.33 13.19 28.85
N HIS A 756 -10.11 12.91 30.13
CA HIS A 756 -9.30 13.75 31.04
C HIS A 756 -9.80 15.21 31.18
N CYS A 757 -11.04 15.54 30.81
CA CYS A 757 -11.62 16.88 30.98
C CYS A 757 -12.04 17.12 32.45
N LYS A 758 -11.07 17.44 33.32
CA LYS A 758 -11.26 17.46 34.79
C LYS A 758 -12.28 18.50 35.30
N GLN A 759 -12.56 19.56 34.53
CA GLN A 759 -13.49 20.62 34.91
C GLN A 759 -14.90 20.49 34.34
N LEU A 760 -15.12 19.54 33.41
CA LEU A 760 -16.38 19.37 32.69
C LEU A 760 -17.52 19.00 33.66
N LYS A 761 -18.59 19.82 33.68
CA LYS A 761 -19.72 19.65 34.60
C LYS A 761 -20.93 18.96 33.98
N SER A 762 -21.15 19.16 32.68
CA SER A 762 -22.31 18.64 31.93
C SER A 762 -22.04 18.61 30.44
N LEU A 763 -22.73 17.71 29.73
CA LEU A 763 -22.73 17.66 28.26
C LEU A 763 -23.89 18.47 27.65
N PRO A 764 -23.70 19.07 26.46
CA PRO A 764 -24.74 19.74 25.70
C PRO A 764 -25.69 18.71 25.06
N GLU A 765 -26.72 19.19 24.37
CA GLU A 765 -27.44 18.33 23.43
C GLU A 765 -26.52 17.92 22.28
N LEU A 766 -26.54 16.63 21.96
CA LEU A 766 -25.81 16.03 20.86
C LEU A 766 -26.76 15.82 19.67
N PRO A 767 -26.22 15.60 18.45
CA PRO A 767 -27.04 15.25 17.29
C PRO A 767 -27.97 14.07 17.57
N SER A 768 -29.25 14.22 17.26
CA SER A 768 -30.26 13.15 17.41
C SER A 768 -30.28 12.17 16.25
N ARG A 769 -29.62 12.52 15.14
CA ARG A 769 -29.47 11.70 13.94
C ARG A 769 -28.08 11.91 13.35
N ILE A 770 -27.42 10.81 13.03
CA ILE A 770 -26.13 10.78 12.36
C ILE A 770 -26.34 10.47 10.88
N GLU A 771 -25.70 11.24 10.01
CA GLU A 771 -25.71 11.04 8.55
C GLU A 771 -24.50 10.22 8.11
N ILE A 772 -24.66 9.42 7.04
CA ILE A 772 -23.56 8.67 6.42
C ILE A 772 -22.62 9.67 5.72
N PRO A 773 -21.30 9.63 5.96
CA PRO A 773 -20.34 10.41 5.20
C PRO A 773 -20.42 10.06 3.71
N THR A 774 -20.56 11.08 2.84
CA THR A 774 -20.47 10.91 1.39
C THR A 774 -19.00 11.10 0.97
N GLY A 775 -18.24 10.01 0.84
CA GLY A 775 -16.85 10.01 0.33
C GLY A 775 -15.92 9.07 1.12
N GLU A 776 -14.70 8.86 0.60
CA GLU A 776 -13.62 8.12 1.26
C GLU A 776 -13.34 8.73 2.63
N SER A 777 -13.88 8.11 3.67
CA SER A 777 -13.59 8.45 5.04
C SER A 777 -12.53 7.50 5.56
N TYR A 778 -11.31 8.02 5.69
CA TYR A 778 -10.17 7.33 6.30
C TYR A 778 -10.42 7.20 7.81
N PHE A 779 -11.29 6.28 8.23
CA PHE A 779 -11.44 5.94 9.63
C PHE A 779 -10.64 4.69 9.95
N GLY A 780 -9.66 4.84 10.84
CA GLY A 780 -9.26 3.74 11.71
C GLY A 780 -10.39 3.34 12.67
N ASN A 781 -10.16 2.31 13.49
CA ASN A 781 -11.14 1.62 14.34
C ASN A 781 -11.81 2.45 15.50
N LYS A 782 -11.89 3.79 15.44
CA LYS A 782 -12.26 4.64 16.60
C LYS A 782 -13.46 5.56 16.31
N THR A 783 -14.68 5.01 16.26
CA THR A 783 -15.95 5.77 16.25
C THR A 783 -16.67 5.67 17.58
N GLY A 784 -17.28 6.76 18.08
CA GLY A 784 -17.87 6.73 19.43
C GLY A 784 -17.93 8.03 20.21
N LEU A 785 -18.52 7.94 21.41
CA LEU A 785 -18.42 8.96 22.46
C LEU A 785 -17.47 8.46 23.56
N TYR A 786 -16.40 9.21 23.82
CA TYR A 786 -15.37 8.85 24.79
C TYR A 786 -15.31 9.89 25.91
N ILE A 787 -15.86 9.56 27.07
CA ILE A 787 -15.84 10.36 28.29
C ILE A 787 -15.20 9.51 29.37
N PHE A 788 -13.93 9.79 29.63
CA PHE A 788 -13.12 9.06 30.60
C PHE A 788 -12.43 10.07 31.52
N ASN A 789 -12.29 9.73 32.80
CA ASN A 789 -11.60 10.58 33.77
C ASN A 789 -12.12 12.05 33.85
N CYS A 790 -13.44 12.22 33.97
CA CYS A 790 -14.13 13.51 34.13
C CYS A 790 -14.83 13.63 35.50
N PRO A 791 -14.09 13.83 36.60
CA PRO A 791 -14.62 13.69 37.97
C PRO A 791 -15.74 14.67 38.34
N LYS A 792 -15.75 15.89 37.77
CA LYS A 792 -16.74 16.93 38.08
C LYS A 792 -18.07 16.82 37.32
N LEU A 793 -18.24 15.76 36.53
CA LEU A 793 -19.47 15.51 35.79
C LEU A 793 -20.58 15.06 36.75
N PHE A 794 -21.57 15.91 37.00
CA PHE A 794 -22.59 15.66 38.03
C PHE A 794 -23.69 14.69 37.59
N ASP A 795 -24.07 14.69 36.30
CA ASP A 795 -25.11 13.81 35.75
C ASP A 795 -24.51 12.66 34.95
N ARG A 796 -23.81 11.76 35.65
CA ARG A 796 -23.15 10.59 35.05
C ARG A 796 -24.15 9.70 34.31
N LYS A 797 -25.34 9.49 34.89
CA LYS A 797 -26.40 8.65 34.30
C LYS A 797 -26.88 9.17 32.95
N ARG A 798 -27.10 10.47 32.80
CA ARG A 798 -27.43 11.08 31.50
C ARG A 798 -26.33 10.84 30.48
N CYS A 799 -25.06 10.94 30.89
CA CYS A 799 -23.92 10.71 29.99
C CYS A 799 -23.83 9.25 29.53
N SER A 800 -24.05 8.28 30.43
CA SER A 800 -24.14 6.86 30.08
C SER A 800 -25.27 6.60 29.07
N ASN A 801 -26.44 7.19 29.29
CA ASN A 801 -27.59 7.08 28.38
C ASN A 801 -27.30 7.71 27.00
N MET A 802 -26.62 8.86 26.98
CA MET A 802 -26.21 9.53 25.74
C MET A 802 -25.20 8.69 24.96
N ALA A 803 -24.16 8.17 25.62
CA ALA A 803 -23.16 7.28 24.99
C ALA A 803 -23.81 6.02 24.42
N PHE A 804 -24.70 5.37 25.18
CA PHE A 804 -25.47 4.23 24.69
C PHE A 804 -26.36 4.59 23.49
N SER A 805 -27.09 5.70 23.56
CA SER A 805 -27.93 6.16 22.45
C SER A 805 -27.12 6.45 21.19
N TRP A 806 -25.93 7.06 21.33
CA TRP A 806 -25.03 7.41 20.24
C TRP A 806 -24.43 6.18 19.57
N MET A 807 -23.89 5.22 20.34
CA MET A 807 -23.41 3.94 19.82
C MET A 807 -24.50 3.24 19.00
N MET A 808 -25.73 3.21 19.51
CA MET A 808 -26.85 2.59 18.81
C MET A 808 -27.24 3.35 17.53
N GLN A 809 -26.98 4.65 17.43
CA GLN A 809 -27.18 5.42 16.18
C GLN A 809 -26.06 5.11 15.16
N LEU A 810 -24.80 5.04 15.59
CA LEU A 810 -23.66 4.69 14.72
C LEU A 810 -23.86 3.30 14.09
N TYR A 811 -24.30 2.33 14.91
CA TYR A 811 -24.67 0.99 14.47
C TYR A 811 -25.72 0.98 13.33
N GLN A 812 -26.63 1.96 13.27
CA GLN A 812 -27.67 2.03 12.23
C GLN A 812 -27.20 2.63 10.91
N VAL A 813 -26.07 3.35 10.94
CA VAL A 813 -25.57 4.18 9.84
C VAL A 813 -24.37 3.53 9.16
N ILE A 814 -23.57 2.78 9.93
CA ILE A 814 -22.34 2.13 9.48
C ILE A 814 -22.61 0.63 9.26
N HIS A 815 -22.58 0.18 7.99
CA HIS A 815 -22.87 -1.21 7.59
C HIS A 815 -21.62 -2.04 7.22
N SER A 816 -20.42 -1.54 7.50
CA SER A 816 -19.14 -2.14 7.10
C SER A 816 -18.11 -2.14 8.24
N PHE A 817 -17.02 -2.88 8.06
CA PHE A 817 -15.84 -3.26 8.89
C PHE A 817 -15.31 -2.35 10.03
N TYR A 818 -15.98 -1.27 10.41
CA TYR A 818 -15.55 -0.32 11.43
C TYR A 818 -16.03 -0.72 12.83
N ARG A 819 -15.11 -0.74 13.80
CA ARG A 819 -15.43 -0.94 15.22
C ARG A 819 -16.18 0.30 15.76
N SER A 820 -17.41 0.10 16.22
CA SER A 820 -18.21 1.11 16.92
C SER A 820 -18.06 0.92 18.42
N GLU A 821 -17.53 1.92 19.11
CA GLU A 821 -17.23 1.84 20.54
C GLU A 821 -17.62 3.10 21.30
N GLY A 822 -17.50 3.09 22.61
CA GLY A 822 -17.68 4.29 23.41
C GLY A 822 -17.36 4.02 24.87
N VAL A 823 -16.85 5.04 25.55
CA VAL A 823 -16.54 4.99 26.98
C VAL A 823 -17.29 6.12 27.66
N SER A 824 -17.93 5.84 28.79
CA SER A 824 -18.63 6.86 29.57
C SER A 824 -18.56 6.55 31.05
N PRO A 825 -18.74 7.52 31.96
CA PRO A 825 -18.88 7.24 33.38
C PRO A 825 -20.14 6.39 33.61
N GLY A 826 -20.07 5.37 34.46
CA GLY A 826 -21.20 4.50 34.74
C GLY A 826 -20.83 3.23 35.51
N SER A 827 -21.67 2.85 36.46
CA SER A 827 -21.47 1.69 37.36
C SER A 827 -22.46 0.54 37.12
N GLU A 828 -23.41 0.71 36.20
CA GLU A 828 -24.49 -0.24 35.93
C GLU A 828 -24.59 -0.54 34.44
N ILE A 829 -24.83 -1.81 34.09
CA ILE A 829 -25.09 -2.24 32.72
C ILE A 829 -26.52 -1.85 32.32
N PRO A 830 -26.73 -1.20 31.16
CA PRO A 830 -28.07 -0.87 30.68
C PRO A 830 -28.97 -2.10 30.55
N LYS A 831 -30.24 -1.99 30.95
CA LYS A 831 -31.24 -3.08 30.88
C LYS A 831 -31.48 -3.63 29.46
N TRP A 832 -31.00 -2.95 28.43
CA TRP A 832 -31.08 -3.42 27.05
C TRP A 832 -30.21 -4.68 26.82
N PHE A 833 -29.08 -4.78 27.52
CA PHE A 833 -28.27 -6.00 27.56
C PHE A 833 -28.99 -7.05 28.43
N ASN A 834 -29.38 -8.16 27.81
CA ASN A 834 -30.21 -9.20 28.42
C ASN A 834 -29.41 -10.33 29.09
N ASN A 835 -28.11 -10.41 28.84
CA ASN A 835 -27.20 -11.29 29.56
C ASN A 835 -26.23 -10.41 30.37
N GLN A 836 -26.40 -10.36 31.69
CA GLN A 836 -25.56 -9.57 32.59
C GLN A 836 -24.93 -10.49 33.64
N HIS A 837 -23.63 -10.31 33.86
CA HIS A 837 -22.81 -11.15 34.72
C HIS A 837 -21.94 -10.26 35.62
N GLU A 838 -21.79 -10.65 36.88
CA GLU A 838 -20.80 -10.08 37.80
C GLU A 838 -19.47 -10.82 37.61
N GLY A 839 -18.35 -10.11 37.67
CA GLY A 839 -17.01 -10.66 37.48
C GLY A 839 -16.32 -10.17 36.20
N ASN A 840 -15.07 -10.60 36.02
CA ASN A 840 -14.15 -10.11 35.00
C ASN A 840 -14.04 -11.02 33.75
N CYS A 841 -14.96 -11.98 33.60
CA CYS A 841 -14.98 -12.93 32.49
C CYS A 841 -16.43 -13.26 32.12
N VAL A 842 -16.70 -13.53 30.85
CA VAL A 842 -18.00 -13.98 30.36
C VAL A 842 -17.81 -15.10 29.34
N SER A 843 -18.64 -16.15 29.41
CA SER A 843 -18.68 -17.21 28.42
C SER A 843 -19.79 -16.93 27.41
N LEU A 844 -19.49 -17.06 26.12
CA LEU A 844 -20.44 -16.84 25.04
C LEU A 844 -20.76 -18.15 24.34
N ASP A 845 -22.06 -18.50 24.29
CA ASP A 845 -22.55 -19.58 23.44
C ASP A 845 -23.22 -19.00 22.20
N ALA A 846 -22.50 -19.00 21.08
CA ALA A 846 -22.98 -18.49 19.79
C ALA A 846 -23.77 -19.52 18.97
N SER A 847 -23.83 -20.80 19.40
CA SER A 847 -24.36 -21.92 18.59
C SER A 847 -25.78 -21.68 18.05
N HIS A 848 -26.62 -20.99 18.83
CA HIS A 848 -28.01 -20.71 18.51
C HIS A 848 -28.22 -19.58 17.49
N VAL A 849 -27.23 -18.71 17.25
CA VAL A 849 -27.36 -17.57 16.31
C VAL A 849 -26.67 -17.79 14.96
N MET A 850 -25.80 -18.80 14.85
CA MET A 850 -24.93 -19.00 13.68
C MET A 850 -25.68 -19.20 12.36
N HIS A 851 -26.88 -19.78 12.43
CA HIS A 851 -27.71 -20.10 11.28
C HIS A 851 -28.86 -19.12 11.05
N ASP A 852 -28.93 -18.02 11.82
CA ASP A 852 -29.97 -17.01 11.67
C ASP A 852 -29.53 -15.89 10.71
N ASP A 853 -30.17 -15.80 9.54
CA ASP A 853 -29.91 -14.73 8.56
C ASP A 853 -30.38 -13.34 9.00
N ASN A 854 -31.13 -13.27 10.09
CA ASN A 854 -31.50 -12.02 10.74
C ASN A 854 -30.50 -11.59 11.82
N TRP A 855 -29.56 -12.44 12.22
CA TRP A 855 -28.48 -12.06 13.12
C TRP A 855 -27.49 -11.14 12.41
N ILE A 856 -27.14 -10.05 13.09
CA ILE A 856 -26.34 -8.94 12.55
C ILE A 856 -25.03 -8.75 13.32
N GLY A 857 -24.93 -9.28 14.54
CA GLY A 857 -23.76 -9.12 15.40
C GLY A 857 -24.08 -9.21 16.89
N VAL A 858 -23.12 -8.85 17.73
CA VAL A 858 -23.25 -8.86 19.20
C VAL A 858 -22.79 -7.53 19.78
N ALA A 859 -23.57 -6.99 20.70
CA ALA A 859 -23.24 -5.79 21.45
C ALA A 859 -22.78 -6.17 22.87
N PHE A 860 -21.76 -5.48 23.36
CA PHE A 860 -21.17 -5.68 24.67
C PHE A 860 -21.17 -4.41 25.51
N CYS A 861 -21.16 -4.62 26.82
CA CYS A 861 -21.01 -3.60 27.86
C CYS A 861 -20.09 -4.14 28.95
N ALA A 862 -19.03 -3.43 29.29
CA ALA A 862 -18.15 -3.75 30.41
C ALA A 862 -18.15 -2.60 31.41
N ILE A 863 -18.31 -2.89 32.70
CA ILE A 863 -18.12 -1.93 33.79
C ILE A 863 -16.74 -2.15 34.36
N PHE A 864 -15.86 -1.17 34.24
CA PHE A 864 -14.47 -1.27 34.66
C PHE A 864 -14.07 -0.07 35.52
N VAL A 865 -13.07 -0.27 36.37
CA VAL A 865 -12.42 0.77 37.16
C VAL A 865 -10.93 0.73 36.91
N VAL A 866 -10.30 1.90 36.98
CA VAL A 866 -8.87 2.04 36.71
C VAL A 866 -8.16 2.49 38.01
N PRO A 867 -7.46 1.59 38.72
CA PRO A 867 -6.99 1.82 40.09
C PRO A 867 -5.60 2.51 40.22
N HIS A 868 -4.75 2.49 39.18
CA HIS A 868 -3.35 2.99 39.23
C HIS A 868 -3.01 3.98 38.10
N GLU A 869 -2.22 5.01 38.42
CA GLU A 869 -1.93 6.20 37.58
C GLU A 869 -1.03 5.96 36.35
N THR A 870 -0.27 4.85 36.29
CA THR A 870 0.60 4.51 35.15
C THR A 870 -0.06 3.48 34.25
N ILE A 871 -0.68 3.94 33.16
CA ILE A 871 -1.30 3.09 32.14
C ILE A 871 -0.94 3.64 30.76
N SER A 872 -0.60 2.75 29.84
CA SER A 872 -0.19 3.01 28.45
C SER A 872 -1.24 2.50 27.44
N ALA A 873 -1.68 1.25 27.56
CA ALA A 873 -2.78 0.68 26.77
C ALA A 873 -3.45 -0.50 27.50
N MET A 874 -4.74 -0.77 27.23
CA MET A 874 -5.53 -1.84 27.85
C MET A 874 -6.01 -2.85 26.81
N ALA A 875 -5.49 -4.08 26.80
CA ALA A 875 -5.91 -5.14 25.88
C ALA A 875 -6.78 -6.20 26.58
N PHE A 876 -7.45 -7.05 25.79
CA PHE A 876 -8.04 -8.30 26.26
C PHE A 876 -7.05 -9.44 26.02
N SER A 877 -6.84 -10.33 27.01
CA SER A 877 -6.05 -11.54 26.80
C SER A 877 -6.93 -12.79 26.74
N LYS A 878 -6.51 -13.77 25.93
CA LYS A 878 -6.86 -15.18 26.15
C LYS A 878 -6.08 -15.71 27.35
N THR A 879 -6.60 -16.75 27.99
CA THR A 879 -5.84 -17.55 28.96
C THR A 879 -4.80 -18.47 28.30
N ASP A 880 -4.85 -18.67 26.98
CA ASP A 880 -3.90 -19.50 26.22
C ASP A 880 -3.35 -18.78 24.97
N GLY A 881 -2.13 -18.27 25.11
CA GLY A 881 -1.05 -18.34 24.11
C GLY A 881 -1.10 -17.53 22.81
N TYR A 882 -2.11 -17.71 21.95
CA TYR A 882 -2.00 -17.27 20.56
C TYR A 882 -3.33 -16.68 20.06
N TYR A 883 -3.26 -15.53 19.38
CA TYR A 883 -4.36 -14.71 18.84
C TYR A 883 -5.07 -13.76 19.82
N SER A 884 -4.69 -12.46 19.83
CA SER A 884 -5.40 -11.38 20.54
C SER A 884 -6.56 -10.83 19.67
N GLY A 885 -7.70 -11.51 19.67
CA GLY A 885 -8.87 -11.14 18.86
C GLY A 885 -9.61 -9.88 19.32
N PHE A 886 -9.31 -9.30 20.48
CA PHE A 886 -9.98 -8.11 20.99
C PHE A 886 -9.00 -6.94 21.09
N SER A 887 -9.26 -5.88 20.33
CA SER A 887 -8.45 -4.66 20.37
C SER A 887 -8.69 -3.86 21.65
N ASP A 888 -7.74 -2.99 21.96
CA ASP A 888 -7.62 -2.27 23.22
C ASP A 888 -8.91 -1.52 23.64
N ILE A 889 -9.09 -1.26 24.94
CA ILE A 889 -10.05 -0.25 25.40
C ILE A 889 -9.65 1.05 24.70
N PRO A 890 -10.58 1.71 23.99
CA PRO A 890 -10.32 2.89 23.17
C PRO A 890 -10.20 4.16 24.03
N VAL A 891 -9.48 4.06 25.15
CA VAL A 891 -9.06 5.18 25.99
C VAL A 891 -7.60 5.42 25.66
N ASP A 892 -7.28 6.60 25.17
CA ASP A 892 -5.90 6.95 24.83
C ASP A 892 -5.22 7.43 26.11
N PHE A 893 -4.23 6.68 26.59
CA PHE A 893 -3.35 7.13 27.66
C PHE A 893 -2.15 7.80 26.98
N TYR A 894 -2.16 9.13 26.94
CA TYR A 894 -1.17 9.91 26.22
C TYR A 894 0.21 9.75 26.88
N GLU A 895 1.06 8.88 26.32
CA GLU A 895 2.40 8.55 26.87
C GLU A 895 3.40 9.72 26.80
N ASP A 896 3.24 10.63 25.83
CA ASP A 896 4.18 11.72 25.53
C ASP A 896 3.99 13.01 26.37
N LEU A 897 3.03 12.99 27.30
CA LEU A 897 2.73 14.15 28.14
C LEU A 897 3.38 13.97 29.50
N ASP A 898 4.32 14.86 29.85
CA ASP A 898 4.93 15.02 31.18
C ASP A 898 3.90 15.43 32.27
N GLN A 899 2.71 14.82 32.28
CA GLN A 899 1.60 15.15 33.16
C GLN A 899 1.22 13.94 33.99
N GLU A 900 1.26 14.09 35.32
CA GLU A 900 0.59 13.18 36.25
C GLU A 900 -0.93 13.21 35.98
N LEU A 901 -1.39 12.25 35.17
CA LEU A 901 -2.81 12.06 34.91
C LEU A 901 -3.45 11.44 36.15
N VAL A 902 -3.89 12.27 37.10
CA VAL A 902 -4.75 11.82 38.22
C VAL A 902 -5.95 11.07 37.65
N LEU A 903 -6.03 9.76 37.92
CA LEU A 903 -7.14 8.92 37.46
C LEU A 903 -8.30 8.96 38.44
N ASP A 904 -9.49 9.29 37.94
CA ASP A 904 -10.75 9.10 38.66
C ASP A 904 -10.97 7.59 38.87
N LYS A 905 -10.87 7.13 40.13
CA LYS A 905 -11.14 5.73 40.55
C LYS A 905 -12.63 5.36 40.50
N SER A 906 -13.44 6.12 39.77
CA SER A 906 -14.84 5.83 39.54
C SER A 906 -15.03 4.71 38.53
N ASP A 907 -16.21 4.09 38.55
CA ASP A 907 -16.59 3.13 37.53
C ASP A 907 -16.89 3.83 36.19
N HIS A 908 -16.39 3.20 35.11
CA HIS A 908 -16.65 3.55 33.73
C HIS A 908 -17.33 2.39 33.02
N MET A 909 -18.16 2.74 32.05
CA MET A 909 -18.87 1.84 31.17
C MET A 909 -18.24 1.93 29.78
N TRP A 910 -17.74 0.80 29.29
CA TRP A 910 -17.29 0.60 27.92
C TRP A 910 -18.37 -0.12 27.13
N LEU A 911 -18.72 0.40 25.98
CA LEU A 911 -19.69 -0.14 25.05
C LEU A 911 -18.99 -0.43 23.72
N PHE A 912 -19.24 -1.60 23.12
CA PHE A 912 -18.70 -1.94 21.81
C PHE A 912 -19.56 -2.96 21.07
N PHE A 913 -19.46 -2.98 19.74
CA PHE A 913 -20.22 -3.87 18.87
C PHE A 913 -19.31 -4.62 17.89
N PHE A 914 -19.58 -5.91 17.71
CA PHE A 914 -18.98 -6.74 16.65
C PHE A 914 -20.07 -7.12 15.66
N ASP A 915 -19.87 -6.82 14.37
CA ASP A 915 -20.76 -7.30 13.32
C ASP A 915 -20.61 -8.82 13.10
N ARG A 916 -21.57 -9.43 12.41
CA ARG A 916 -21.59 -10.88 12.13
C ARG A 916 -20.31 -11.38 11.45
N LYS A 917 -19.77 -10.66 10.46
CA LYS A 917 -18.55 -11.08 9.75
C LYS A 917 -17.33 -11.00 10.67
N MET A 918 -17.17 -9.89 11.39
CA MET A 918 -16.06 -9.68 12.31
C MET A 918 -16.09 -10.65 13.50
N PHE A 919 -17.28 -10.96 14.00
CA PHE A 919 -17.45 -11.98 15.05
C PHE A 919 -17.05 -13.37 14.54
N ILE A 920 -17.53 -13.80 13.37
CA ILE A 920 -17.18 -15.11 12.79
C ILE A 920 -15.67 -15.20 12.53
N PHE A 921 -15.08 -14.16 11.93
CA PHE A 921 -13.65 -14.11 11.64
C PHE A 921 -12.78 -14.22 12.90
N LYS A 922 -13.16 -13.55 13.99
CA LYS A 922 -12.35 -13.48 15.21
C LYS A 922 -12.52 -14.66 16.17
N PHE A 923 -13.67 -15.32 16.19
CA PHE A 923 -13.97 -16.35 17.21
C PHE A 923 -13.93 -17.80 16.68
N HIS A 924 -13.57 -18.03 15.41
CA HIS A 924 -13.36 -19.34 14.78
C HIS A 924 -14.33 -20.47 15.19
N LEU A 925 -15.57 -20.12 15.54
CA LEU A 925 -16.68 -21.04 15.82
C LEU A 925 -16.53 -21.96 17.06
N GLN A 926 -15.61 -21.70 18.00
CA GLN A 926 -15.49 -22.50 19.25
C GLN A 926 -16.09 -21.78 20.47
N PRO A 927 -16.63 -22.51 21.49
CA PRO A 927 -17.03 -21.91 22.76
C PRO A 927 -15.79 -21.38 23.50
N GLU A 928 -15.59 -20.06 23.50
CA GLU A 928 -14.43 -19.45 24.15
C GLU A 928 -14.85 -18.68 25.42
N ASN A 929 -14.02 -18.75 26.46
CA ASN A 929 -14.11 -17.83 27.59
C ASN A 929 -13.57 -16.48 27.15
N LEU A 930 -14.37 -15.41 27.23
CA LEU A 930 -13.85 -14.05 27.04
C LEU A 930 -12.96 -13.69 28.23
N GLY A 931 -11.65 -13.73 27.98
CA GLY A 931 -10.62 -13.63 29.01
C GLY A 931 -10.48 -12.24 29.62
N ARG A 932 -9.65 -12.20 30.67
CA ARG A 932 -9.38 -11.03 31.51
C ARG A 932 -8.82 -9.85 30.68
N LEU A 933 -9.08 -8.64 31.16
CA LEU A 933 -8.44 -7.43 30.65
C LEU A 933 -6.98 -7.38 31.17
N LEU A 934 -5.99 -7.33 30.28
CA LEU A 934 -4.56 -7.23 30.62
C LEU A 934 -3.93 -6.00 29.95
N LEU A 935 -3.04 -5.31 30.65
CA LEU A 935 -2.29 -4.18 30.09
C LEU A 935 -1.21 -4.65 29.12
N LYS A 936 -1.04 -3.92 28.00
CA LYS A 936 0.10 -4.07 27.09
C LYS A 936 0.88 -2.76 27.13
N CYS A 937 2.19 -2.83 27.36
CA CYS A 937 3.10 -1.70 27.23
C CYS A 937 4.07 -2.07 26.10
N ASP A 938 4.18 -1.24 25.06
CA ASP A 938 5.17 -1.47 24.01
C ASP A 938 6.49 -0.77 24.35
N GLY A 939 7.60 -1.43 24.01
CA GLY A 939 8.97 -0.99 24.33
C GLY A 939 9.71 -1.93 25.28
N ARG A 940 10.29 -3.01 24.73
CA ARG A 940 11.29 -3.92 25.34
C ARG A 940 10.89 -4.59 26.68
N ARG A 941 10.24 -5.75 26.56
CA ARG A 941 10.31 -6.93 27.47
C ARG A 941 10.39 -6.68 28.99
N LYS A 942 9.45 -5.94 29.59
CA LYS A 942 9.02 -6.19 30.99
C LYS A 942 7.53 -5.88 31.17
N TRP A 943 6.76 -6.87 31.61
CA TRP A 943 5.38 -6.69 32.08
C TRP A 943 5.40 -5.95 33.42
N LYS A 944 4.71 -4.82 33.54
CA LYS A 944 4.36 -4.25 34.85
C LYS A 944 2.87 -4.48 35.08
N GLU A 945 2.55 -5.20 36.14
CA GLU A 945 1.17 -5.43 36.58
C GLU A 945 0.55 -4.14 37.15
N SER A 946 -0.13 -3.37 36.32
CA SER A 946 -1.27 -2.58 36.77
C SER A 946 -2.52 -3.13 36.08
N TYR A 947 -3.66 -3.20 36.75
CA TYR A 947 -4.87 -3.83 36.21
C TYR A 947 -6.00 -2.82 36.17
N ALA A 948 -6.69 -2.65 35.04
CA ALA A 948 -8.06 -2.16 35.11
C ALA A 948 -8.98 -3.32 35.53
N GLU A 949 -9.74 -3.11 36.59
CA GLU A 949 -10.59 -4.13 37.18
C GLU A 949 -11.97 -4.06 36.52
N VAL A 950 -12.32 -5.08 35.73
CA VAL A 950 -13.67 -5.22 35.20
C VAL A 950 -14.56 -5.87 36.27
N LYS A 951 -15.60 -5.14 36.69
CA LYS A 951 -16.55 -5.54 37.72
C LYS A 951 -17.73 -6.32 37.15
N LYS A 952 -18.23 -5.92 35.98
CA LYS A 952 -19.43 -6.49 35.36
C LYS A 952 -19.31 -6.58 33.85
N TYR A 953 -19.93 -7.60 33.27
CA TYR A 953 -20.09 -7.75 31.83
C TYR A 953 -21.55 -7.92 31.44
N GLY A 954 -21.92 -7.31 30.32
CA GLY A 954 -23.21 -7.45 29.69
C GLY A 954 -23.06 -7.69 28.20
N TYR A 955 -23.88 -8.58 27.62
CA TYR A 955 -23.94 -8.75 26.17
C TYR A 955 -25.36 -9.02 25.68
N ARG A 956 -25.57 -8.77 24.38
CA ARG A 956 -26.81 -9.06 23.67
C ARG A 956 -26.53 -9.39 22.20
N TRP A 957 -27.09 -10.51 21.75
CA TRP A 957 -27.21 -10.82 20.32
C TRP A 957 -28.21 -9.85 19.68
N VAL A 958 -27.81 -9.20 18.59
CA VAL A 958 -28.62 -8.19 17.92
C VAL A 958 -29.16 -8.78 16.62
N TYR A 959 -30.43 -8.50 16.30
CA TYR A 959 -31.11 -8.98 15.10
C TYR A 959 -31.66 -7.82 14.26
N LYS A 960 -31.88 -8.03 12.95
CA LYS A 960 -32.47 -7.03 12.03
C LYS A 960 -33.76 -6.39 12.56
N GLY A 961 -34.59 -7.15 13.29
CA GLY A 961 -35.86 -6.70 13.89
C GLY A 961 -35.73 -5.84 15.17
N ASP A 962 -34.57 -5.87 15.86
CA ASP A 962 -34.34 -5.00 17.03
C ASP A 962 -34.36 -3.50 16.62
N ASN A 963 -34.11 -3.20 15.33
CA ASN A 963 -34.20 -1.85 14.76
C ASN A 963 -35.62 -1.28 14.77
N GLU A 964 -36.66 -2.11 14.65
CA GLU A 964 -38.06 -1.66 14.62
C GLU A 964 -38.62 -1.38 16.02
N GLN A 965 -38.22 -2.15 17.04
CA GLN A 965 -38.59 -1.89 18.43
C GLN A 965 -38.03 -0.55 18.93
N ARG A 966 -36.84 -0.13 18.47
CA ARG A 966 -36.26 1.18 18.85
C ARG A 966 -37.00 2.35 18.21
N LYS A 967 -37.37 2.26 16.92
CA LYS A 967 -38.20 3.30 16.25
C LYS A 967 -39.49 3.57 17.02
N ARG A 968 -40.10 2.52 17.59
CA ARG A 968 -41.32 2.62 18.40
C ARG A 968 -41.08 3.12 19.83
N LYS A 969 -39.95 2.77 20.47
CA LYS A 969 -39.72 3.04 21.91
C LYS A 969 -38.98 4.35 22.23
N PHE A 970 -38.27 4.91 21.25
CA PHE A 970 -37.49 6.15 21.41
C PHE A 970 -37.87 7.25 20.40
N GLY A 971 -38.83 6.98 19.49
CA GLY A 971 -39.43 7.99 18.61
C GLY A 971 -40.53 8.84 19.29
N GLU A 972 -41.05 8.42 20.45
CA GLU A 972 -42.15 9.11 21.15
C GLU A 972 -41.70 10.26 22.07
N ILE A 973 -40.72 11.07 21.66
CA ILE A 973 -40.48 12.39 22.29
C ILE A 973 -40.95 13.55 21.40
N GLU A 974 -41.33 13.28 20.14
CA GLU A 974 -42.00 14.23 19.27
C GLU A 974 -43.34 13.65 18.85
N GLU A 975 -44.41 14.03 19.55
CA GLU A 975 -45.82 14.12 19.13
C GLU A 975 -46.74 13.91 20.33
N ASN A 976 -46.95 15.00 21.08
CA ASN A 976 -48.13 15.13 21.92
C ASN A 976 -48.83 16.44 21.56
N GLU A 977 -49.34 16.49 20.33
CA GLU A 977 -50.46 17.35 19.97
C GLU A 977 -51.49 16.51 19.21
N GLY A 978 -52.64 16.28 19.86
CA GLY A 978 -53.91 16.02 19.18
C GLY A 978 -54.25 14.55 18.90
N MET A 979 -55.06 13.94 19.77
CA MET A 979 -56.47 13.64 19.46
C MET A 979 -57.06 12.71 20.53
N MET A 980 -58.06 13.22 21.24
CA MET A 980 -59.01 12.38 21.96
C MET A 980 -59.89 11.63 20.96
N SER A 981 -60.18 10.36 21.23
CA SER A 981 -61.36 9.69 20.68
C SER A 981 -62.13 8.97 21.79
N GLU A 982 -63.44 9.00 21.58
CA GLU A 982 -64.55 8.72 22.48
C GLU A 982 -64.65 7.25 22.90
N GLU A 983 -65.09 6.99 24.13
CA GLU A 983 -66.40 6.36 24.37
C GLU A 983 -66.72 6.32 25.88
N GLY A 984 -67.87 6.89 26.25
CA GLY A 984 -68.37 6.95 27.61
C GLY A 984 -69.76 7.55 27.68
N ARG A 985 -70.75 6.81 27.14
CA ARG A 985 -72.19 7.13 27.16
C ARG A 985 -72.74 7.08 28.60
N LYS A 986 -73.32 8.18 29.10
CA LYS A 986 -74.73 8.31 29.56
C LYS A 986 -74.97 9.52 30.49
N ASP A 987 -75.98 10.28 30.09
CA ASP A 987 -77.05 10.89 30.89
C ASP A 987 -76.67 11.74 32.13
N ASP A 988 -76.81 13.07 32.05
CA ASP A 988 -78.07 13.73 32.44
C ASP A 988 -78.05 15.26 32.26
N ALA A 989 -79.26 15.78 32.12
CA ALA A 989 -79.64 17.11 31.67
C ALA A 989 -79.18 18.29 32.55
N SER A 990 -78.92 19.44 31.91
CA SER A 990 -79.81 20.63 31.94
C SER A 990 -79.04 21.94 31.70
N SER A 991 -79.64 22.80 30.87
CA SER A 991 -79.65 24.30 30.85
C SER A 991 -78.45 25.03 31.46
N SER A 992 -77.85 26.05 30.86
CA SER A 992 -78.32 27.15 30.00
C SER A 992 -77.06 28.00 29.69
N GLN A 993 -76.88 28.56 28.49
CA GLN A 993 -77.06 30.01 28.24
C GLN A 993 -76.60 30.86 29.44
N GLU A 994 -75.56 31.69 29.37
CA GLU A 994 -75.42 32.87 28.51
C GLU A 994 -74.02 33.48 28.80
N ASN A 995 -73.25 33.82 27.78
CA ASN A 995 -73.01 35.19 27.32
C ASN A 995 -72.03 36.04 28.15
N THR A 996 -70.90 36.29 27.48
CA THR A 996 -70.27 37.60 27.23
C THR A 996 -69.48 38.34 28.33
N ILE A 997 -68.34 38.85 27.85
CA ILE A 997 -67.81 40.21 28.01
C ILE A 997 -66.72 40.45 29.08
N ASN A 998 -65.52 40.64 28.50
CA ASN A 998 -64.57 41.74 28.66
C ASN A 998 -63.57 41.77 29.81
N LEU A 999 -62.33 42.12 29.37
CA LEU A 999 -61.39 43.13 29.89
C LEU A 999 -61.03 42.98 31.39
N ASP A 1000 -59.80 43.08 31.85
CA ASP A 1000 -58.71 43.89 31.36
C ASP A 1000 -57.50 43.65 32.27
N LEU A 1001 -56.32 44.04 31.77
CA LEU A 1001 -55.21 44.68 32.50
C LEU A 1001 -54.47 43.99 33.64
N SER A 1002 -53.14 44.06 33.45
CA SER A 1002 -52.07 44.37 34.40
C SER A 1002 -51.70 43.26 35.39
N LEU A 1003 -50.42 42.93 35.59
CA LEU A 1003 -49.17 43.67 35.41
C LEU A 1003 -48.03 42.65 35.22
#